data_AF-T0TPL6-F1
#
_entry.id   AF-T0TPL6-F1
#
_cell.length_a   1.000
_cell.length_b   1.000
_cell.length_c   1.000
_cell.angle_alpha   90.00
_cell.angle_beta   90.00
_cell.angle_gamma   90.00
#
_symmetry.space_group_name_H-M   'P 1'
#
loop_
_entity.id
_entity.type
_entity.pdbx_description
1 polymer ?
#
loop_
_entity_poly.entity_id
_entity_poly.type
_entity_poly.pdbx_seq_one_letter_code
_entity_poly.pdbx_strand_id
1 'polypeptide(L)'
;MTILKTMVYPLDCIPFIPNIGSTIVNIIDCIDSTLSVDAIHYEDYKLERALIEYLNKINPRVALIIEELDERNIDFLKILIQHKVDLIVAVPNKDKNEVIKFLSKSEITNPYTWKQKFLRPDNQETYHFFESYQAELDEKSLSKISASNFSIHAIMSCIKKYDFERELTIFEQIVLGSLTQLRCPLSLKFLDKVYRTYLQKTLTLNEENSDVSELIRKLSQDGFIEYLDSGRIILANTGFSYTQNKIEETLLINTLVDVISETEELSVELCKYGISYTNKQLSKKKYFLLGLLKLQRDEIDTDYLLQLVSCELDNLTELLTIGRLLYNRFYFNEVFHLLQKYPQYSNERSYLLLQALVKERLRSSDHLDLLQHLLETSVDKDEQCLVLSNLFVAYINRNNSTGYREILNGTGKFFYKNFVGSKYYPYLLRNIAFYLPFEEGMIAYKNILEIFKGTDDINYNRTLSNYICFLMKFSTIENAREELQNLETEIQQILLLKDSRYEYLYNNFSLYLMNFTNQNPTLYFNMISEDETGSETPFIYSRINLTLYLAKVSSLEANKLFSQVKSLVDNSPVYQTKRFFEINQLLYFYMNDVDISEYLDTLDTSPFRNDDHYVEELAFHYLQKIEDGQKYTDSDWKKLFCPGYLFYRYYDVKLLFPEKLCY
;
A
#
# COMPACT_ATOMS: atom_id res chain seq x y z
N MET A 1 4.84 -14.88 -7.86
CA MET A 1 4.97 -15.69 -9.10
C MET A 1 4.29 -17.07 -9.04
N THR A 2 4.25 -17.76 -7.90
CA THR A 2 3.66 -19.11 -7.78
C THR A 2 2.19 -19.21 -8.21
N ILE A 3 1.36 -18.22 -7.89
CA ILE A 3 -0.06 -18.16 -8.31
C ILE A 3 -0.22 -18.02 -9.83
N LEU A 4 0.63 -17.19 -10.46
CA LEU A 4 0.69 -17.05 -11.91
C LEU A 4 1.09 -18.37 -12.58
N LYS A 5 2.10 -19.08 -12.05
CA LYS A 5 2.54 -20.38 -12.61
C LYS A 5 1.41 -21.43 -12.59
N THR A 6 0.62 -21.52 -11.50
CA THR A 6 -0.52 -22.46 -11.41
C THR A 6 -1.71 -22.10 -12.30
N MET A 7 -1.90 -20.83 -12.63
CA MET A 7 -3.00 -20.39 -13.51
C MET A 7 -2.73 -20.67 -15.00
N VAL A 8 -1.46 -20.86 -15.38
CA VAL A 8 -1.07 -20.93 -16.80
C VAL A 8 -0.83 -22.37 -17.27
N TYR A 9 -0.48 -23.30 -16.36
CA TYR A 9 -0.41 -24.75 -16.67
C TYR A 9 -1.68 -25.33 -17.33
N PRO A 10 -2.92 -24.95 -16.95
CA PRO A 10 -4.13 -25.43 -17.61
C PRO A 10 -4.21 -25.09 -19.11
N LEU A 11 -3.43 -24.13 -19.60
CA LEU A 11 -3.35 -23.81 -21.04
C LEU A 11 -2.69 -24.93 -21.86
N ASP A 12 -1.95 -25.84 -21.23
CA ASP A 12 -1.42 -27.04 -21.90
C ASP A 12 -2.53 -28.02 -22.34
N CYS A 13 -3.74 -27.87 -21.79
CA CYS A 13 -4.91 -28.64 -22.20
C CYS A 13 -5.52 -28.15 -23.53
N ILE A 14 -5.03 -27.05 -24.11
CA ILE A 14 -5.49 -26.53 -25.41
C ILE A 14 -4.81 -27.36 -26.52
N PRO A 15 -5.56 -28.17 -27.28
CA PRO A 15 -4.99 -29.20 -28.16
C PRO A 15 -4.24 -28.64 -29.38
N PHE A 16 -4.44 -27.35 -29.70
CA PHE A 16 -3.86 -26.71 -30.88
C PHE A 16 -2.49 -26.06 -30.62
N ILE A 17 -2.09 -25.88 -29.36
CA ILE A 17 -0.77 -25.33 -28.99
C ILE A 17 -0.20 -26.14 -27.82
N PRO A 18 0.43 -27.30 -28.11
CA PRO A 18 0.94 -28.17 -27.06
C PRO A 18 2.03 -27.49 -26.24
N ASN A 19 1.98 -27.66 -24.93
CA ASN A 19 2.99 -27.21 -23.95
C ASN A 19 3.13 -25.68 -23.82
N ILE A 20 2.14 -24.88 -24.21
CA ILE A 20 2.19 -23.41 -24.06
C ILE A 20 2.18 -22.94 -22.60
N GLY A 21 1.40 -23.59 -21.75
CA GLY A 21 1.39 -23.36 -20.31
C GLY A 21 2.75 -23.68 -19.68
N SER A 22 3.29 -24.85 -19.98
CA SER A 22 4.64 -25.28 -19.55
C SER A 22 5.73 -24.34 -20.07
N THR A 23 5.58 -23.82 -21.30
CA THR A 23 6.50 -22.86 -21.89
C THR A 23 6.49 -21.52 -21.15
N ILE A 24 5.30 -20.99 -20.86
CA ILE A 24 5.16 -19.73 -20.12
C ILE A 24 5.70 -19.88 -18.70
N VAL A 25 5.47 -21.01 -18.04
CA VAL A 25 6.03 -21.29 -16.71
C VAL A 25 7.56 -21.31 -16.74
N ASN A 26 8.16 -21.96 -17.74
CA ASN A 26 9.62 -21.98 -17.90
C ASN A 26 10.20 -20.58 -18.16
N ILE A 27 9.50 -19.72 -18.91
CA ILE A 27 9.89 -18.32 -19.12
C ILE A 27 9.83 -17.56 -17.79
N ILE A 28 8.75 -17.71 -17.03
CA ILE A 28 8.59 -17.10 -15.72
C ILE A 28 9.74 -17.54 -14.79
N ASP A 29 10.11 -18.83 -14.78
CA ASP A 29 11.21 -19.34 -13.96
C ASP A 29 12.58 -18.75 -14.35
N CYS A 30 12.82 -18.50 -15.64
CA CYS A 30 14.07 -17.85 -16.12
C CYS A 30 14.10 -16.35 -15.76
N ILE A 31 12.95 -15.68 -15.75
CA ILE A 31 12.84 -14.29 -15.28
C ILE A 31 13.03 -14.22 -13.75
N ASP A 32 12.46 -15.17 -13.00
CA ASP A 32 12.57 -15.24 -11.54
C ASP A 32 14.02 -15.45 -11.08
N SER A 33 14.76 -16.30 -11.79
CA SER A 33 16.17 -16.62 -11.46
C SER A 33 17.15 -15.51 -11.82
N THR A 34 16.76 -14.57 -12.68
CA THR A 34 17.59 -13.40 -13.06
C THR A 34 17.32 -12.15 -12.20
N LEU A 35 16.36 -12.21 -11.27
CA LEU A 35 15.96 -11.09 -10.39
C LEU A 35 16.88 -10.89 -9.16
N SER A 36 17.83 -11.79 -8.86
CA SER A 36 18.65 -11.75 -7.63
C SER A 36 19.98 -10.98 -7.71
N VAL A 37 20.21 -10.15 -8.73
CA VAL A 37 21.46 -9.40 -8.89
C VAL A 37 21.18 -7.88 -8.98
N ASP A 38 21.92 -7.13 -8.16
CA ASP A 38 21.83 -5.71 -7.79
C ASP A 38 21.14 -4.71 -8.75
N ALA A 39 20.36 -3.84 -8.12
CA ALA A 39 19.41 -2.86 -8.69
C ALA A 39 20.00 -1.66 -9.45
N ILE A 40 21.21 -1.72 -10.01
CA ILE A 40 21.90 -0.51 -10.51
C ILE A 40 22.03 -0.43 -12.05
N HIS A 41 21.71 -1.45 -12.83
CA HIS A 41 21.78 -1.40 -14.31
C HIS A 41 20.52 -2.02 -14.93
N TYR A 42 19.47 -1.21 -15.12
CA TYR A 42 18.13 -1.64 -14.72
C TYR A 42 17.19 -2.24 -15.78
N GLU A 43 17.33 -2.08 -17.10
CA GLU A 43 16.25 -2.55 -18.01
C GLU A 43 16.65 -3.45 -19.19
N ASP A 44 17.75 -3.22 -19.91
CA ASP A 44 18.03 -4.03 -21.13
C ASP A 44 18.68 -5.40 -20.85
N TYR A 45 19.51 -5.52 -19.79
CA TYR A 45 20.32 -6.72 -19.54
C TYR A 45 19.55 -7.91 -18.93
N LYS A 46 18.38 -7.68 -18.31
CA LYS A 46 17.60 -8.73 -17.63
C LYS A 46 16.81 -9.60 -18.61
N LEU A 47 16.21 -8.98 -19.61
CA LEU A 47 15.45 -9.68 -20.66
C LEU A 47 16.38 -10.54 -21.53
N GLU A 48 17.54 -10.02 -21.93
CA GLU A 48 18.53 -10.77 -22.71
C GLU A 48 19.07 -11.99 -21.96
N ARG A 49 19.41 -11.86 -20.67
CA ARG A 49 19.86 -12.99 -19.83
C ARG A 49 18.76 -14.02 -19.59
N ALA A 50 17.54 -13.57 -19.29
CA ALA A 50 16.40 -14.47 -19.10
C ALA A 50 16.09 -15.24 -20.39
N LEU A 51 16.22 -14.58 -21.56
CA LEU A 51 16.07 -15.21 -22.87
C LEU A 51 17.18 -16.24 -23.13
N ILE A 52 18.45 -15.93 -22.82
CA ILE A 52 19.57 -16.87 -22.96
C ILE A 52 19.38 -18.10 -22.04
N GLU A 53 18.99 -17.91 -20.78
CA GLU A 53 18.70 -19.01 -19.87
C GLU A 53 17.52 -19.86 -20.34
N TYR A 54 16.50 -19.23 -20.89
CA TYR A 54 15.37 -19.93 -21.51
C TYR A 54 15.80 -20.73 -22.74
N LEU A 55 16.59 -20.14 -23.65
CA LEU A 55 17.12 -20.79 -24.85
C LEU A 55 18.05 -21.97 -24.50
N ASN A 56 18.78 -21.91 -23.39
CA ASN A 56 19.59 -23.03 -22.88
C ASN A 56 18.76 -24.20 -22.35
N LYS A 57 17.51 -23.97 -21.93
CA LYS A 57 16.60 -25.01 -21.41
C LYS A 57 15.82 -25.73 -22.49
N ILE A 58 15.75 -25.19 -23.71
CA ILE A 58 15.02 -25.79 -24.84
C ILE A 58 15.95 -26.30 -25.95
N ASN A 59 15.51 -27.30 -26.72
CA ASN A 59 16.25 -27.77 -27.90
C ASN A 59 15.89 -26.86 -29.09
N PRO A 60 16.85 -26.11 -29.68
CA PRO A 60 16.54 -24.93 -30.49
C PRO A 60 16.04 -25.33 -31.88
N ARG A 61 14.75 -25.10 -32.10
CA ARG A 61 14.12 -24.89 -33.42
C ARG A 61 13.21 -23.66 -33.35
N VAL A 62 13.69 -22.61 -32.69
CA VAL A 62 12.97 -21.35 -32.60
C VAL A 62 13.47 -20.45 -33.73
N ALA A 63 12.54 -19.92 -34.51
CA ALA A 63 12.82 -18.90 -35.50
C ALA A 63 12.32 -17.54 -34.97
N LEU A 64 13.19 -16.53 -34.94
CA LEU A 64 12.82 -15.17 -34.55
C LEU A 64 12.74 -14.29 -35.79
N ILE A 65 11.64 -13.55 -35.92
CA ILE A 65 11.49 -12.52 -36.96
C ILE A 65 11.97 -11.21 -36.36
N ILE A 66 12.96 -10.60 -37.00
CA ILE A 66 13.54 -9.34 -36.57
C ILE A 66 13.03 -8.23 -37.48
N GLU A 67 12.32 -7.27 -36.88
CA GLU A 67 11.96 -6.00 -37.50
C GLU A 67 12.98 -4.96 -37.05
N GLU A 68 13.63 -4.29 -38.01
CA GLU A 68 14.66 -3.26 -37.82
C GLU A 68 15.99 -3.75 -37.18
N LEU A 69 17.11 -3.57 -37.90
CA LEU A 69 18.45 -3.89 -37.42
C LEU A 69 19.26 -2.61 -37.20
N ASP A 70 19.86 -2.48 -36.02
CA ASP A 70 20.75 -1.37 -35.67
C ASP A 70 22.08 -1.86 -35.06
N GLU A 71 23.13 -1.04 -35.13
CA GLU A 71 24.50 -1.43 -34.72
C GLU A 71 24.61 -1.82 -33.24
N ARG A 72 23.64 -1.43 -32.40
CA ARG A 72 23.63 -1.71 -30.96
C ARG A 72 23.25 -3.16 -30.66
N ASN A 73 22.48 -3.79 -31.54
CA ASN A 73 21.91 -5.12 -31.30
C ASN A 73 22.78 -6.27 -31.84
N ILE A 74 23.88 -5.97 -32.53
CA ILE A 74 24.74 -6.97 -33.22
C ILE A 74 25.26 -8.05 -32.27
N ASP A 75 25.78 -7.67 -31.11
CA ASP A 75 26.45 -8.62 -30.22
C ASP A 75 25.46 -9.58 -29.57
N PHE A 76 24.23 -9.12 -29.34
CA PHE A 76 23.14 -9.99 -28.89
C PHE A 76 22.69 -10.98 -29.97
N LEU A 77 22.57 -10.54 -31.23
CA LEU A 77 22.23 -11.44 -32.34
C LEU A 77 23.26 -12.56 -32.55
N LYS A 78 24.56 -12.28 -32.31
CA LYS A 78 25.61 -13.31 -32.34
C LYS A 78 25.36 -14.39 -31.28
N ILE A 79 24.96 -14.00 -30.07
CA ILE A 79 24.66 -14.93 -28.98
C ILE A 79 23.48 -15.82 -29.38
N LEU A 80 22.42 -15.27 -29.98
CA LEU A 80 21.26 -16.05 -30.45
C LEU A 80 21.65 -17.11 -31.50
N ILE A 81 22.53 -16.75 -32.43
CA ILE A 81 23.03 -17.68 -33.47
C ILE A 81 23.90 -18.78 -32.84
N GLN A 82 24.73 -18.46 -31.84
CA GLN A 82 25.51 -19.46 -31.09
C GLN A 82 24.61 -20.48 -30.39
N HIS A 83 23.43 -20.07 -29.95
CA HIS A 83 22.39 -20.94 -29.40
C HIS A 83 21.49 -21.60 -30.46
N LYS A 84 21.89 -21.58 -31.75
CA LYS A 84 21.19 -22.20 -32.89
C LYS A 84 19.74 -21.72 -33.10
N VAL A 85 19.45 -20.47 -32.76
CA VAL A 85 18.18 -19.82 -33.10
C VAL A 85 18.21 -19.41 -34.57
N ASP A 86 17.18 -19.76 -35.33
CA ASP A 86 17.02 -19.32 -36.72
C ASP A 86 16.58 -17.85 -36.72
N LEU A 87 17.29 -16.97 -37.41
CA LEU A 87 16.93 -15.56 -37.50
C LEU A 87 16.39 -15.25 -38.89
N ILE A 88 15.14 -14.79 -38.96
CA ILE A 88 14.49 -14.32 -40.18
C ILE A 88 14.46 -12.81 -40.14
N VAL A 89 15.23 -12.18 -41.02
CA VAL A 89 15.27 -10.72 -41.11
C VAL A 89 14.42 -10.27 -42.29
N ALA A 90 13.37 -9.51 -42.03
CA ALA A 90 12.56 -8.87 -43.06
C ALA A 90 13.17 -7.50 -43.41
N VAL A 91 13.72 -7.36 -44.61
CA VAL A 91 14.41 -6.13 -45.05
C VAL A 91 13.70 -5.52 -46.25
N PRO A 92 13.39 -4.20 -46.25
CA PRO A 92 12.96 -3.51 -47.45
C PRO A 92 14.02 -3.63 -48.57
N ASN A 93 13.59 -3.90 -49.81
CA ASN A 93 14.53 -4.13 -50.92
C ASN A 93 15.57 -2.99 -51.13
N LYS A 94 15.20 -1.75 -50.81
CA LYS A 94 16.09 -0.58 -50.90
C LYS A 94 17.27 -0.65 -49.92
N ASP A 95 17.10 -1.29 -48.77
CA ASP A 95 18.06 -1.32 -47.67
C ASP A 95 18.86 -2.64 -47.66
N LYS A 96 18.61 -3.52 -48.65
CA LYS A 96 19.22 -4.85 -48.77
C LYS A 96 20.74 -4.82 -48.70
N ASN A 97 21.39 -3.91 -49.42
CA ASN A 97 22.86 -3.85 -49.47
C ASN A 97 23.45 -3.35 -48.15
N GLU A 98 22.73 -2.47 -47.46
CA GLU A 98 23.15 -1.92 -46.17
C GLU A 98 23.04 -2.99 -45.07
N VAL A 99 21.93 -3.73 -45.02
CA VAL A 99 21.75 -4.84 -44.08
C VAL A 99 22.71 -6.00 -44.37
N ILE A 100 23.02 -6.30 -45.64
CA ILE A 100 24.05 -7.31 -45.97
C ILE A 100 25.43 -6.87 -45.47
N LYS A 101 25.79 -5.59 -45.69
CA LYS A 101 27.04 -5.02 -45.18
C LYS A 101 27.08 -5.03 -43.64
N PHE A 102 25.95 -4.77 -43.02
CA PHE A 102 25.78 -4.80 -41.58
C PHE A 102 25.97 -6.21 -41.00
N LEU A 103 25.26 -7.22 -41.53
CA LEU A 103 25.40 -8.63 -41.13
C LEU A 103 26.83 -9.15 -41.36
N SER A 104 27.52 -8.64 -42.39
CA SER A 104 28.92 -9.01 -42.67
C SER A 104 29.91 -8.54 -41.59
N LYS A 105 29.61 -7.44 -40.88
CA LYS A 105 30.39 -6.99 -39.70
C LYS A 105 30.19 -7.90 -38.49
N SER A 106 29.12 -8.70 -38.48
CA SER A 106 28.75 -9.59 -37.37
C SER A 106 29.31 -11.01 -37.52
N GLU A 107 30.23 -11.24 -38.48
CA GLU A 107 30.81 -12.55 -38.83
C GLU A 107 29.79 -13.59 -39.36
N ILE A 108 28.56 -13.18 -39.67
CA ILE A 108 27.52 -14.03 -40.26
C ILE A 108 27.76 -14.08 -41.78
N THR A 109 28.46 -15.12 -42.25
CA THR A 109 28.77 -15.29 -43.67
C THR A 109 27.70 -16.11 -44.40
N ASN A 110 27.17 -15.56 -45.51
CA ASN A 110 26.20 -16.19 -46.43
C ASN A 110 24.81 -16.53 -45.85
N PRO A 111 24.00 -15.53 -45.44
CA PRO A 111 22.61 -15.76 -45.04
C PRO A 111 21.78 -16.36 -46.19
N TYR A 112 20.96 -17.36 -45.89
CA TYR A 112 20.02 -17.92 -46.86
C TYR A 112 19.00 -16.85 -47.26
N THR A 113 19.00 -16.46 -48.54
CA THR A 113 18.03 -15.51 -49.05
C THR A 113 16.78 -16.24 -49.52
N TRP A 114 15.66 -16.02 -48.83
CA TRP A 114 14.37 -16.51 -49.31
C TRP A 114 14.03 -15.81 -50.63
N LYS A 115 13.85 -16.58 -51.71
CA LYS A 115 13.59 -16.06 -53.06
C LYS A 115 12.21 -15.42 -53.24
N GLN A 116 11.27 -15.72 -52.34
CA GLN A 116 9.90 -15.26 -52.40
C GLN A 116 9.83 -13.88 -51.75
N LYS A 117 9.26 -12.90 -52.46
CA LYS A 117 9.08 -11.54 -51.95
C LYS A 117 7.70 -11.48 -51.30
N PHE A 118 7.61 -10.89 -50.11
CA PHE A 118 6.32 -10.41 -49.61
C PHE A 118 5.89 -9.27 -50.50
N LEU A 119 4.83 -9.50 -51.29
CA LEU A 119 4.24 -8.48 -52.13
C LEU A 119 3.36 -7.59 -51.25
N ARG A 120 3.31 -6.30 -51.60
CA ARG A 120 2.28 -5.42 -51.04
C ARG A 120 0.91 -5.94 -51.48
N PRO A 121 -0.14 -5.74 -50.66
CA PRO A 121 -1.50 -6.05 -51.07
C PRO A 121 -1.80 -5.49 -52.45
N ASP A 122 -2.44 -6.26 -53.31
CA ASP A 122 -2.95 -5.72 -54.58
C ASP A 122 -4.40 -5.20 -54.43
N ASN A 123 -4.99 -4.76 -55.54
CA ASN A 123 -6.38 -4.33 -55.54
C ASN A 123 -7.32 -5.43 -55.01
N GLN A 124 -7.12 -6.68 -55.43
CA GLN A 124 -7.98 -7.79 -55.08
C GLN A 124 -7.88 -8.12 -53.59
N GLU A 125 -6.67 -8.17 -53.04
CA GLU A 125 -6.44 -8.36 -51.61
C GLU A 125 -7.02 -7.19 -50.80
N THR A 126 -6.92 -5.96 -51.30
CA THR A 126 -7.54 -4.77 -50.68
C THR A 126 -9.07 -4.90 -50.63
N TYR A 127 -9.72 -5.35 -51.71
CA TYR A 127 -11.17 -5.63 -51.70
C TYR A 127 -11.53 -6.67 -50.65
N HIS A 128 -10.76 -7.77 -50.55
CA HIS A 128 -10.99 -8.80 -49.54
C HIS A 128 -10.78 -8.29 -48.10
N PHE A 129 -9.83 -7.38 -47.87
CA PHE A 129 -9.72 -6.71 -46.57
C PHE A 129 -10.99 -5.93 -46.25
N PHE A 130 -11.49 -5.10 -47.16
CA PHE A 130 -12.72 -4.33 -46.93
C PHE A 130 -13.94 -5.23 -46.68
N GLU A 131 -14.12 -6.30 -47.45
CA GLU A 131 -15.17 -7.31 -47.24
C GLU A 131 -15.07 -7.96 -45.85
N SER A 132 -13.86 -8.36 -45.45
CA SER A 132 -13.62 -9.03 -44.16
C SER A 132 -13.94 -8.13 -42.96
N TYR A 133 -13.79 -6.82 -43.11
CA TYR A 133 -14.12 -5.82 -42.09
C TYR A 133 -15.53 -5.23 -42.27
N GLN A 134 -16.33 -5.76 -43.19
CA GLN A 134 -17.70 -5.29 -43.49
C GLN A 134 -17.73 -3.78 -43.83
N ALA A 135 -16.70 -3.30 -44.53
CA ALA A 135 -16.56 -1.91 -44.95
C ALA A 135 -16.72 -1.80 -46.48
N GLU A 136 -17.33 -0.72 -46.94
CA GLU A 136 -17.44 -0.43 -48.37
C GLU A 136 -16.18 0.28 -48.88
N LEU A 137 -15.64 -0.18 -50.00
CA LEU A 137 -14.49 0.43 -50.67
C LEU A 137 -14.98 1.32 -51.82
N ASP A 138 -14.87 2.63 -51.66
CA ASP A 138 -15.17 3.60 -52.71
C ASP A 138 -13.94 3.92 -53.59
N GLU A 139 -14.18 4.47 -54.79
CA GLU A 139 -13.10 4.79 -55.76
C GLU A 139 -12.08 5.80 -55.24
N LYS A 140 -12.48 6.73 -54.37
CA LYS A 140 -11.58 7.74 -53.78
C LYS A 140 -10.66 7.09 -52.74
N SER A 141 -11.19 6.19 -51.92
CA SER A 141 -10.42 5.38 -50.98
C SER A 141 -9.44 4.46 -51.69
N LEU A 142 -9.85 3.78 -52.77
CA LEU A 142 -8.96 2.93 -53.57
C LEU A 142 -7.84 3.76 -54.24
N SER A 143 -8.14 4.96 -54.72
CA SER A 143 -7.15 5.88 -55.29
C SER A 143 -6.10 6.31 -54.26
N LYS A 144 -6.51 6.61 -53.02
CA LYS A 144 -5.59 6.92 -51.90
C LYS A 144 -4.71 5.72 -51.53
N ILE A 145 -5.30 4.53 -51.42
CA ILE A 145 -4.58 3.29 -51.11
C ILE A 145 -3.54 2.99 -52.21
N SER A 146 -3.92 3.12 -53.48
CA SER A 146 -3.03 2.93 -54.62
C SER A 146 -1.87 3.94 -54.62
N ALA A 147 -2.14 5.21 -54.34
CA ALA A 147 -1.11 6.25 -54.20
C ALA A 147 -0.11 5.95 -53.06
N SER A 148 -0.56 5.31 -51.98
CA SER A 148 0.30 4.84 -50.88
C SER A 148 1.10 3.57 -51.20
N ASN A 149 1.01 3.06 -52.44
CA ASN A 149 1.52 1.77 -52.86
C ASN A 149 0.98 0.62 -51.99
N PHE A 150 -0.33 0.64 -51.74
CA PHE A 150 -1.06 -0.35 -50.96
C PHE A 150 -0.48 -0.58 -49.57
N SER A 151 -0.23 0.51 -48.85
CA SER A 151 0.17 0.43 -47.44
C SER A 151 -0.95 -0.16 -46.61
N ILE A 152 -0.64 -1.18 -45.79
CA ILE A 152 -1.64 -1.76 -44.87
C ILE A 152 -2.22 -0.69 -43.92
N HIS A 153 -1.43 0.33 -43.58
CA HIS A 153 -1.89 1.47 -42.79
C HIS A 153 -2.92 2.32 -43.54
N ALA A 154 -2.73 2.54 -44.84
CA ALA A 154 -3.69 3.27 -45.66
C ALA A 154 -4.99 2.46 -45.87
N ILE A 155 -4.86 1.14 -46.10
CA ILE A 155 -5.99 0.21 -46.21
C ILE A 155 -6.82 0.24 -44.92
N MET A 156 -6.18 0.02 -43.77
CA MET A 156 -6.84 0.03 -42.47
C MET A 156 -7.40 1.42 -42.11
N SER A 157 -6.70 2.50 -42.46
CA SER A 157 -7.18 3.87 -42.28
C SER A 157 -8.47 4.11 -43.05
N CYS A 158 -8.54 3.71 -44.32
CA CYS A 158 -9.76 3.84 -45.11
C CYS A 158 -10.90 2.94 -44.59
N ILE A 159 -10.61 1.69 -44.17
CA ILE A 159 -11.60 0.79 -43.53
C ILE A 159 -12.17 1.42 -42.26
N LYS A 160 -11.33 2.06 -41.46
CA LYS A 160 -11.70 2.72 -40.21
C LYS A 160 -12.14 4.19 -40.39
N LYS A 161 -12.20 4.68 -41.64
CA LYS A 161 -12.56 6.05 -42.01
C LYS A 161 -11.68 7.14 -41.41
N TYR A 162 -10.41 6.85 -41.13
CA TYR A 162 -9.41 7.87 -40.79
C TYR A 162 -8.69 8.37 -42.06
N ASP A 163 -8.27 9.64 -42.05
CA ASP A 163 -7.42 10.20 -43.11
C ASP A 163 -5.96 10.22 -42.64
N PHE A 164 -5.16 9.24 -43.06
CA PHE A 164 -3.76 9.05 -42.62
C PHE A 164 -2.81 10.20 -43.04
N GLU A 165 -3.22 11.04 -44.00
CA GLU A 165 -2.45 12.20 -44.46
C GLU A 165 -2.97 13.54 -43.91
N ARG A 166 -4.02 13.54 -43.07
CA ARG A 166 -4.51 14.78 -42.49
C ARG A 166 -3.52 15.28 -41.44
N GLU A 167 -2.78 16.31 -41.79
CA GLU A 167 -2.10 17.13 -40.80
C GLU A 167 -3.14 17.75 -39.86
N LEU A 168 -3.05 17.39 -38.57
CA LEU A 168 -3.85 18.01 -37.53
C LEU A 168 -3.46 19.49 -37.44
N THR A 169 -4.45 20.35 -37.40
CA THR A 169 -4.24 21.77 -37.06
C THR A 169 -3.68 21.89 -35.64
N ILE A 170 -2.99 23.00 -35.34
CA ILE A 170 -2.45 23.28 -33.99
C ILE A 170 -3.57 23.16 -32.93
N PHE A 171 -4.77 23.63 -33.24
CA PHE A 171 -5.93 23.49 -32.34
C PHE A 171 -6.24 22.02 -32.03
N GLU A 172 -6.36 21.18 -33.07
CA GLU A 172 -6.71 19.77 -32.91
C GLU A 172 -5.63 19.02 -32.13
N GLN A 173 -4.36 19.34 -32.38
CA GLN A 173 -3.23 18.81 -31.62
C GLN A 173 -3.32 19.14 -30.13
N ILE A 174 -3.63 20.40 -29.79
CA ILE A 174 -3.77 20.83 -28.39
C ILE A 174 -4.94 20.10 -27.71
N VAL A 175 -6.10 20.03 -28.36
CA VAL A 175 -7.30 19.39 -27.78
C VAL A 175 -7.09 17.90 -27.57
N LEU A 176 -6.64 17.19 -28.61
CA LEU A 176 -6.42 15.75 -28.55
C LEU A 176 -5.29 15.42 -27.58
N GLY A 177 -4.18 16.15 -27.63
CA GLY A 177 -3.08 16.02 -26.67
C GLY A 177 -3.54 16.23 -25.23
N SER A 178 -4.39 17.23 -24.97
CA SER A 178 -4.94 17.48 -23.62
C SER A 178 -5.76 16.30 -23.11
N LEU A 179 -6.68 15.78 -23.93
CA LEU A 179 -7.50 14.64 -23.55
C LEU A 179 -6.66 13.36 -23.38
N THR A 180 -5.64 13.16 -24.21
CA THR A 180 -4.74 12.00 -24.14
C THR A 180 -3.89 12.02 -22.87
N GLN A 181 -3.35 13.19 -22.52
CA GLN A 181 -2.49 13.35 -21.35
C GLN A 181 -3.27 13.29 -20.03
N LEU A 182 -4.44 13.94 -19.97
CA LEU A 182 -5.23 14.02 -18.74
C LEU A 182 -6.09 12.78 -18.49
N ARG A 183 -6.50 12.06 -19.55
CA ARG A 183 -7.30 10.83 -19.50
C ARG A 183 -8.57 10.97 -18.66
N CYS A 184 -9.21 12.14 -18.68
CA CYS A 184 -10.46 12.40 -17.97
C CYS A 184 -11.41 13.27 -18.82
N PRO A 185 -12.73 13.29 -18.52
CA PRO A 185 -13.68 14.14 -19.23
C PRO A 185 -13.47 15.62 -18.94
N LEU A 186 -13.35 16.44 -19.98
CA LEU A 186 -13.07 17.88 -19.88
C LEU A 186 -14.24 18.73 -20.37
N SER A 187 -14.43 19.92 -19.80
CA SER A 187 -15.44 20.87 -20.30
C SER A 187 -14.92 21.66 -21.51
N LEU A 188 -15.83 22.12 -22.36
CA LEU A 188 -15.48 23.02 -23.47
C LEU A 188 -14.74 24.26 -22.98
N LYS A 189 -15.17 24.84 -21.85
CA LYS A 189 -14.54 26.00 -21.21
C LYS A 189 -13.09 25.73 -20.82
N PHE A 190 -12.79 24.53 -20.31
CA PHE A 190 -11.43 24.13 -19.97
C PHE A 190 -10.55 24.03 -21.22
N LEU A 191 -11.02 23.32 -22.25
CA LEU A 191 -10.28 23.15 -23.50
C LEU A 191 -10.03 24.47 -24.23
N ASP A 192 -11.01 25.37 -24.26
CA ASP A 192 -10.86 26.74 -24.79
C ASP A 192 -9.76 27.51 -24.04
N LYS A 193 -9.76 27.42 -22.69
CA LYS A 193 -8.74 28.06 -21.87
C LYS A 193 -7.34 27.48 -22.12
N VAL A 194 -7.21 26.16 -22.25
CA VAL A 194 -5.93 25.51 -22.61
C VAL A 194 -5.43 26.02 -23.95
N TYR A 195 -6.29 26.02 -24.97
CA TYR A 195 -5.94 26.49 -26.31
C TYR A 195 -5.45 27.95 -26.31
N ARG A 196 -6.20 28.86 -25.68
CA ARG A 196 -5.83 30.27 -25.60
C ARG A 196 -4.52 30.48 -24.83
N THR A 197 -4.33 29.78 -23.73
CA THR A 197 -3.11 29.88 -22.91
C THR A 197 -1.90 29.33 -23.66
N TYR A 198 -2.07 28.26 -24.43
CA TYR A 198 -1.01 27.69 -25.27
C TYR A 198 -0.53 28.72 -26.31
N LEU A 199 -1.47 29.32 -27.05
CA LEU A 199 -1.17 30.32 -28.09
C LEU A 199 -0.47 31.57 -27.53
N GLN A 200 -0.86 32.01 -26.34
CA GLN A 200 -0.20 33.14 -25.66
C GLN A 200 1.28 32.83 -25.37
N LYS A 201 1.60 31.59 -24.97
CA LYS A 201 2.97 31.17 -24.68
C LYS A 201 3.84 31.00 -25.93
N THR A 202 3.25 30.68 -27.08
CA THR A 202 3.98 30.52 -28.35
C THR A 202 4.19 31.82 -29.11
N LEU A 203 3.65 32.96 -28.63
CA LEU A 203 3.69 34.26 -29.30
C LEU A 203 3.11 34.24 -30.73
N THR A 204 2.33 33.21 -31.09
CA THR A 204 1.57 33.15 -32.33
C THR A 204 0.30 33.97 -32.18
N LEU A 205 0.45 35.30 -32.17
CA LEU A 205 -0.66 36.26 -32.21
C LEU A 205 -1.21 36.35 -33.64
N ASN A 206 -2.04 35.37 -34.03
CA ASN A 206 -3.06 35.63 -35.04
C ASN A 206 -4.40 35.65 -34.32
N GLU A 207 -4.97 36.85 -34.19
CA GLU A 207 -6.32 37.12 -33.68
C GLU A 207 -7.41 36.60 -34.63
N GLU A 208 -7.34 35.35 -35.08
CA GLU A 208 -8.56 34.70 -35.54
C GLU A 208 -9.31 34.23 -34.30
N ASN A 209 -10.37 34.96 -33.95
CA ASN A 209 -11.43 34.50 -33.05
C ASN A 209 -12.12 33.28 -33.69
N SER A 210 -11.40 32.17 -33.82
CA SER A 210 -11.98 30.90 -34.23
C SER A 210 -12.97 30.48 -33.15
N ASP A 211 -14.22 30.20 -33.55
CA ASP A 211 -15.21 29.67 -32.62
C ASP A 211 -14.78 28.26 -32.20
N VAL A 212 -14.18 28.14 -31.01
CA VAL A 212 -13.71 26.88 -30.44
C VAL A 212 -14.84 25.86 -30.36
N SER A 213 -16.09 26.29 -30.16
CA SER A 213 -17.26 25.42 -30.17
C SER A 213 -17.47 24.75 -31.53
N GLU A 214 -17.27 25.51 -32.61
CA GLU A 214 -17.38 24.99 -33.97
C GLU A 214 -16.24 24.02 -34.30
N LEU A 215 -15.01 24.33 -33.87
CA LEU A 215 -13.86 23.45 -34.05
C LEU A 215 -13.98 22.14 -33.27
N ILE A 216 -14.47 22.17 -32.03
CA ILE A 216 -14.77 20.96 -31.25
C ILE A 216 -15.92 20.18 -31.91
N ARG A 217 -16.97 20.84 -32.40
CA ARG A 217 -18.05 20.16 -33.14
C ARG A 217 -17.50 19.42 -34.36
N LYS A 218 -16.56 20.03 -35.09
CA LYS A 218 -15.89 19.40 -36.23
C LYS A 218 -15.08 18.17 -35.80
N LEU A 219 -14.29 18.25 -34.73
CA LEU A 219 -13.57 17.10 -34.18
C LEU A 219 -14.49 15.94 -33.78
N SER A 220 -15.68 16.26 -33.26
CA SER A 220 -16.68 15.24 -32.91
C SER A 220 -17.32 14.61 -34.16
N GLN A 221 -17.64 15.41 -35.18
CA GLN A 221 -18.15 14.92 -36.47
C GLN A 221 -17.13 14.04 -37.20
N ASP A 222 -15.85 14.38 -37.05
CA ASP A 222 -14.73 13.62 -37.59
C ASP A 222 -14.41 12.37 -36.76
N GLY A 223 -15.12 12.13 -35.65
CA GLY A 223 -15.02 10.93 -34.83
C GLY A 223 -13.82 10.87 -33.89
N PHE A 224 -13.11 11.99 -33.65
CA PHE A 224 -11.96 12.00 -32.74
C PHE A 224 -12.37 12.10 -31.27
N ILE A 225 -13.51 12.74 -31.00
CA ILE A 225 -14.00 13.02 -29.65
C ILE A 225 -15.50 12.75 -29.53
N GLU A 226 -15.93 12.45 -28.32
CA GLU A 226 -17.33 12.19 -27.98
C GLU A 226 -17.81 13.16 -26.90
N TYR A 227 -19.07 13.57 -27.00
CA TYR A 227 -19.76 14.31 -25.95
C TYR A 227 -20.49 13.32 -25.04
N LEU A 228 -20.22 13.43 -23.74
CA LEU A 228 -21.01 12.76 -22.71
C LEU A 228 -22.33 13.51 -22.49
N ASP A 229 -23.33 12.83 -21.94
CA ASP A 229 -24.63 13.42 -21.57
C ASP A 229 -24.47 14.61 -20.60
N SER A 230 -23.37 14.66 -19.85
CA SER A 230 -23.00 15.76 -18.96
C SER A 230 -22.50 17.02 -19.68
N GLY A 231 -22.36 16.98 -21.01
CA GLY A 231 -21.75 18.05 -21.81
C GLY A 231 -20.20 18.07 -21.74
N ARG A 232 -19.58 17.07 -21.10
CA ARG A 232 -18.11 16.91 -21.07
C ARG A 232 -17.62 16.12 -22.29
N ILE A 233 -16.37 16.36 -22.65
CA ILE A 233 -15.73 15.86 -23.86
C ILE A 233 -14.68 14.81 -23.47
N ILE A 234 -14.67 13.68 -24.20
CA ILE A 234 -13.68 12.60 -24.07
C ILE A 234 -13.07 12.26 -25.43
N LEU A 235 -11.95 11.54 -25.43
CA LEU A 235 -11.45 10.89 -26.65
C LEU A 235 -12.37 9.74 -27.06
N ALA A 236 -12.67 9.66 -28.35
CA ALA A 236 -13.39 8.54 -28.91
C ALA A 236 -12.52 7.26 -28.90
N ASN A 237 -13.13 6.09 -28.73
CA ASN A 237 -12.41 4.81 -28.73
C ASN A 237 -12.17 4.31 -30.16
N THR A 238 -11.38 5.07 -30.91
CA THR A 238 -11.21 4.94 -32.36
C THR A 238 -9.92 4.25 -32.77
N GLY A 239 -9.00 4.02 -31.83
CA GLY A 239 -7.66 3.48 -32.10
C GLY A 239 -6.72 4.51 -32.75
N PHE A 240 -7.08 5.79 -32.70
CA PHE A 240 -6.23 6.89 -33.18
C PHE A 240 -4.96 7.00 -32.33
N SER A 241 -3.77 6.93 -32.97
CA SER A 241 -2.49 7.18 -32.32
C SER A 241 -1.98 8.58 -32.67
N TYR A 242 -1.99 9.48 -31.71
CA TYR A 242 -1.38 10.80 -31.82
C TYR A 242 0.05 10.74 -31.27
N THR A 243 1.02 11.24 -32.04
CA THR A 243 2.40 11.40 -31.57
C THR A 243 2.78 12.86 -31.72
N GLN A 244 2.98 13.52 -30.59
CA GLN A 244 3.38 14.93 -30.53
C GLN A 244 4.90 15.05 -30.51
N ASN A 245 5.46 16.12 -31.07
CA ASN A 245 6.88 16.40 -30.88
C ASN A 245 7.15 16.73 -29.41
N LYS A 246 8.26 16.24 -28.86
CA LYS A 246 8.70 16.45 -27.47
C LYS A 246 8.69 17.91 -27.01
N ILE A 247 8.99 18.86 -27.89
CA ILE A 247 8.97 20.31 -27.57
C ILE A 247 7.53 20.78 -27.34
N GLU A 248 6.62 20.46 -28.26
CA GLU A 248 5.21 20.83 -28.19
C GLU A 248 4.52 20.12 -27.02
N GLU A 249 4.88 18.87 -26.77
CA GLU A 249 4.42 18.09 -25.63
C GLU A 249 4.81 18.77 -24.30
N THR A 250 6.07 19.19 -24.16
CA THR A 250 6.54 19.90 -22.95
C THR A 250 5.80 21.22 -22.75
N LEU A 251 5.55 21.96 -23.84
CA LEU A 251 4.80 23.20 -23.79
C LEU A 251 3.33 22.97 -23.42
N LEU A 252 2.71 21.93 -23.95
CA LEU A 252 1.36 21.53 -23.63
C LEU A 252 1.25 21.14 -22.15
N ILE A 253 2.17 20.32 -21.63
CA ILE A 253 2.24 19.97 -20.20
C ILE A 253 2.27 21.23 -19.33
N ASN A 254 3.18 22.16 -19.62
CA ASN A 254 3.29 23.42 -18.87
C ASN A 254 2.02 24.28 -18.98
N THR A 255 1.33 24.23 -20.11
CA THR A 255 0.05 24.93 -20.31
C THR A 255 -1.06 24.28 -19.50
N LEU A 256 -1.17 22.96 -19.52
CA LEU A 256 -2.15 22.20 -18.75
C LEU A 256 -1.97 22.47 -17.25
N VAL A 257 -0.74 22.38 -16.72
CA VAL A 257 -0.47 22.66 -15.31
C VAL A 257 -0.95 24.06 -14.90
N ASP A 258 -0.70 25.07 -15.72
CA ASP A 258 -1.13 26.44 -15.43
C ASP A 258 -2.66 26.59 -15.49
N VAL A 259 -3.30 26.06 -16.54
CA VAL A 259 -4.77 26.13 -16.67
C VAL A 259 -5.47 25.38 -15.54
N ILE A 260 -4.98 24.21 -15.15
CA ILE A 260 -5.54 23.44 -14.02
C ILE A 260 -5.39 24.24 -12.72
N SER A 261 -4.26 24.92 -12.49
CA SER A 261 -4.04 25.72 -11.28
C SER A 261 -4.99 26.92 -11.12
N GLU A 262 -5.63 27.33 -12.21
CA GLU A 262 -6.60 28.42 -12.25
C GLU A 262 -8.05 27.92 -12.44
N THR A 263 -8.28 26.62 -12.37
CA THR A 263 -9.60 26.00 -12.56
C THR A 263 -10.30 25.79 -11.23
N GLU A 264 -11.60 26.11 -11.16
CA GLU A 264 -12.40 25.93 -9.94
C GLU A 264 -12.84 24.46 -9.71
N GLU A 265 -13.01 23.70 -10.80
CA GLU A 265 -13.41 22.28 -10.75
C GLU A 265 -12.19 21.36 -10.90
N LEU A 266 -11.53 21.04 -9.78
CA LEU A 266 -10.48 20.01 -9.75
C LEU A 266 -11.09 18.61 -9.70
N SER A 267 -10.57 17.68 -10.50
CA SER A 267 -10.79 16.24 -10.36
C SER A 267 -9.57 15.54 -9.78
N VAL A 268 -9.72 14.29 -9.35
CA VAL A 268 -8.60 13.47 -8.83
C VAL A 268 -7.50 13.33 -9.88
N GLU A 269 -7.87 13.09 -11.14
CA GLU A 269 -6.95 12.94 -12.28
C GLU A 269 -6.18 14.25 -12.54
N LEU A 270 -6.88 15.39 -12.52
CA LEU A 270 -6.24 16.70 -12.71
C LEU A 270 -5.24 17.01 -11.60
N CYS A 271 -5.58 16.72 -10.33
CA CYS A 271 -4.65 16.88 -9.21
C CYS A 271 -3.42 15.98 -9.35
N LYS A 272 -3.61 14.68 -9.64
CA LYS A 272 -2.51 13.72 -9.83
C LYS A 272 -1.57 14.13 -10.97
N TYR A 273 -2.14 14.59 -12.08
CA TYR A 273 -1.39 15.12 -13.21
C TYR A 273 -0.62 16.39 -12.81
N GLY A 274 -1.24 17.32 -12.11
CA GLY A 274 -0.56 18.51 -11.60
C GLY A 274 0.62 18.17 -10.68
N ILE A 275 0.47 17.19 -9.79
CA ILE A 275 1.52 16.72 -8.88
C ILE A 275 2.73 16.16 -9.63
N SER A 276 2.52 15.32 -10.64
CA SER A 276 3.62 14.67 -11.38
C SER A 276 4.51 15.67 -12.13
N TYR A 277 3.95 16.82 -12.55
CA TYR A 277 4.66 17.82 -13.34
C TYR A 277 5.07 19.09 -12.58
N THR A 278 4.85 19.17 -11.26
CA THR A 278 5.19 20.35 -10.43
C THR A 278 6.31 20.13 -9.40
N ASN A 279 7.16 19.11 -9.57
CA ASN A 279 8.21 18.78 -8.61
C ASN A 279 9.16 19.93 -8.24
N LYS A 280 9.40 20.89 -9.16
CA LYS A 280 10.27 22.05 -8.91
C LYS A 280 9.52 23.30 -8.39
N GLN A 281 8.17 23.28 -8.39
CA GLN A 281 7.32 24.41 -8.00
C GLN A 281 6.46 24.01 -6.79
N LEU A 282 7.06 24.05 -5.60
CA LEU A 282 6.44 23.55 -4.36
C LEU A 282 5.08 24.19 -4.05
N SER A 283 4.88 25.47 -4.37
CA SER A 283 3.59 26.16 -4.16
C SER A 283 2.47 25.58 -5.03
N LYS A 284 2.72 25.33 -6.31
CA LYS A 284 1.74 24.67 -7.20
C LYS A 284 1.53 23.21 -6.82
N LYS A 285 2.60 22.52 -6.44
CA LYS A 285 2.52 21.13 -5.96
C LYS A 285 1.62 21.04 -4.71
N LYS A 286 1.80 21.95 -3.75
CA LYS A 286 0.94 22.08 -2.58
C LYS A 286 -0.52 22.29 -2.96
N TYR A 287 -0.82 23.20 -3.89
CA TYR A 287 -2.19 23.47 -4.35
C TYR A 287 -2.88 22.18 -4.84
N PHE A 288 -2.20 21.40 -5.69
CA PHE A 288 -2.76 20.13 -6.18
C PHE A 288 -2.87 19.06 -5.11
N LEU A 289 -1.89 18.95 -4.21
CA LEU A 289 -1.95 17.99 -3.10
C LEU A 289 -3.09 18.31 -2.12
N LEU A 290 -3.32 19.58 -1.79
CA LEU A 290 -4.45 19.99 -0.96
C LEU A 290 -5.79 19.82 -1.69
N GLY A 291 -5.83 20.08 -2.99
CA GLY A 291 -7.01 19.77 -3.83
C GLY A 291 -7.34 18.29 -3.81
N LEU A 292 -6.33 17.43 -3.96
CA LEU A 292 -6.48 15.98 -3.87
C LEU A 292 -6.99 15.54 -2.49
N LEU A 293 -6.42 16.12 -1.42
CA LEU A 293 -6.85 15.86 -0.04
C LEU A 293 -8.31 16.23 0.19
N LYS A 294 -8.79 17.35 -0.36
CA LYS A 294 -10.21 17.73 -0.24
C LYS A 294 -11.15 16.77 -0.97
N LEU A 295 -10.71 16.24 -2.12
CA LEU A 295 -11.50 15.31 -2.94
C LEU A 295 -11.54 13.91 -2.33
N GLN A 296 -10.40 13.40 -1.83
CA GLN A 296 -10.28 12.03 -1.31
C GLN A 296 -10.41 11.93 0.22
N ARG A 297 -10.34 13.05 0.94
CA ARG A 297 -10.42 13.12 2.41
C ARG A 297 -9.45 12.12 3.07
N ASP A 298 -9.95 11.32 4.01
CA ASP A 298 -9.19 10.34 4.78
C ASP A 298 -8.66 9.17 3.92
N GLU A 299 -9.12 9.02 2.67
CA GLU A 299 -8.73 7.96 1.72
C GLU A 299 -7.54 8.33 0.82
N ILE A 300 -7.00 9.56 0.93
CA ILE A 300 -5.83 9.98 0.15
C ILE A 300 -4.64 9.02 0.38
N ASP A 301 -3.83 8.74 -0.63
CA ASP A 301 -2.63 7.92 -0.45
C ASP A 301 -1.62 8.58 0.51
N THR A 302 -0.92 7.77 1.32
CA THR A 302 0.06 8.26 2.28
C THR A 302 1.25 8.93 1.60
N ASP A 303 1.65 8.49 0.40
CA ASP A 303 2.75 9.10 -0.35
C ASP A 303 2.47 10.57 -0.69
N TYR A 304 1.20 10.93 -0.92
CA TYR A 304 0.81 12.32 -1.14
C TYR A 304 0.81 13.14 0.17
N LEU A 305 0.43 12.53 1.29
CA LEU A 305 0.53 13.18 2.61
C LEU A 305 1.98 13.47 2.99
N LEU A 306 2.89 12.53 2.77
CA LEU A 306 4.31 12.71 3.02
C LEU A 306 4.91 13.82 2.13
N GLN A 307 4.46 13.92 0.88
CA GLN A 307 4.84 15.05 0.02
C GLN A 307 4.29 16.40 0.54
N LEU A 308 3.10 16.45 1.14
CA LEU A 308 2.57 17.66 1.76
C LEU A 308 3.42 18.14 2.94
N VAL A 309 4.00 17.23 3.73
CA VAL A 309 4.91 17.58 4.86
C VAL A 309 6.12 18.38 4.37
N SER A 310 6.61 18.08 3.17
CA SER A 310 7.72 18.83 2.56
C SER A 310 7.35 20.25 2.13
N CYS A 311 6.05 20.55 1.95
CA CYS A 311 5.56 21.87 1.56
C CYS A 311 5.47 22.83 2.77
N GLU A 312 5.39 24.14 2.50
CA GLU A 312 5.06 25.15 3.51
C GLU A 312 3.54 25.20 3.72
N LEU A 313 3.08 25.03 4.95
CA LEU A 313 1.66 25.04 5.34
C LEU A 313 1.26 26.45 5.77
N ASP A 314 0.06 26.89 5.38
CA ASP A 314 -0.33 28.30 5.52
C ASP A 314 -1.02 28.58 6.86
N ASN A 315 -1.58 27.55 7.49
CA ASN A 315 -2.45 27.72 8.65
C ASN A 315 -2.46 26.47 9.54
N LEU A 316 -3.01 26.62 10.74
CA LEU A 316 -3.15 25.54 11.72
C LEU A 316 -4.05 24.39 11.22
N THR A 317 -5.10 24.68 10.44
CA THR A 317 -6.02 23.67 9.91
C THR A 317 -5.31 22.67 8.98
N GLU A 318 -4.44 23.16 8.09
CA GLU A 318 -3.61 22.30 7.24
C GLU A 318 -2.69 21.41 8.08
N LEU A 319 -2.01 21.99 9.07
CA LEU A 319 -1.12 21.26 9.98
C LEU A 319 -1.87 20.16 10.73
N LEU A 320 -3.00 20.48 11.35
CA LEU A 320 -3.78 19.52 12.14
C LEU A 320 -4.40 18.44 11.25
N THR A 321 -4.86 18.78 10.05
CA THR A 321 -5.43 17.81 9.11
C THR A 321 -4.37 16.82 8.63
N ILE A 322 -3.20 17.29 8.20
CA ILE A 322 -2.11 16.42 7.77
C ILE A 322 -1.59 15.60 8.96
N GLY A 323 -1.37 16.26 10.09
CA GLY A 323 -0.87 15.66 11.32
C GLY A 323 -1.78 14.55 11.86
N ARG A 324 -3.11 14.74 11.87
CA ARG A 324 -4.05 13.70 12.31
C ARG A 324 -4.04 12.48 11.39
N LEU A 325 -3.97 12.70 10.08
CA LEU A 325 -4.01 11.61 9.10
C LEU A 325 -2.76 10.76 9.19
N LEU A 326 -1.59 11.39 9.26
CA LEU A 326 -0.32 10.72 9.46
C LEU A 326 -0.28 10.00 10.81
N TYR A 327 -0.77 10.62 11.89
CA TYR A 327 -0.86 9.97 13.20
C TYR A 327 -1.74 8.72 13.17
N ASN A 328 -2.94 8.81 12.57
CA ASN A 328 -3.86 7.68 12.45
C ASN A 328 -3.28 6.54 11.59
N ARG A 329 -2.30 6.85 10.74
CA ARG A 329 -1.55 5.91 9.90
C ARG A 329 -0.18 5.52 10.48
N PHE A 330 0.06 5.84 11.75
CA PHE A 330 1.26 5.47 12.52
C PHE A 330 2.57 6.19 12.14
N TYR A 331 2.54 7.24 11.32
CA TYR A 331 3.70 8.07 10.95
C TYR A 331 4.06 9.09 12.05
N PHE A 332 4.38 8.60 13.25
CA PHE A 332 4.55 9.46 14.43
C PHE A 332 5.77 10.37 14.35
N ASN A 333 6.87 9.91 13.75
CA ASN A 333 8.09 10.71 13.60
C ASN A 333 7.85 11.88 12.65
N GLU A 334 7.14 11.65 11.55
CA GLU A 334 6.79 12.65 10.55
C GLU A 334 5.87 13.71 11.16
N VAL A 335 4.88 13.31 11.96
CA VAL A 335 4.03 14.26 12.70
C VAL A 335 4.84 15.05 13.72
N PHE A 336 5.79 14.42 14.42
CA PHE A 336 6.66 15.11 15.37
C PHE A 336 7.52 16.18 14.68
N HIS A 337 8.16 15.83 13.57
CA HIS A 337 8.94 16.79 12.77
C HIS A 337 8.06 17.88 12.16
N LEU A 338 6.84 17.54 11.72
CA LEU A 338 5.87 18.52 11.25
C LEU A 338 5.54 19.54 12.34
N LEU A 339 5.25 19.09 13.56
CA LEU A 339 4.97 19.98 14.69
C LEU A 339 6.19 20.88 15.00
N GLN A 340 7.40 20.34 14.97
CA GLN A 340 8.63 21.11 15.19
C GLN A 340 8.87 22.19 14.12
N LYS A 341 8.41 21.97 12.88
CA LYS A 341 8.50 22.96 11.78
C LYS A 341 7.62 24.19 12.02
N TYR A 342 6.55 24.07 12.80
CA TYR A 342 5.59 25.15 13.05
C TYR A 342 5.43 25.48 14.54
N PRO A 343 6.50 25.93 15.23
CA PRO A 343 6.46 26.22 16.67
C PRO A 343 5.58 27.44 17.01
N GLN A 344 5.23 28.29 16.04
CA GLN A 344 4.34 29.43 16.26
C GLN A 344 2.95 29.04 16.79
N TYR A 345 2.53 27.78 16.58
CA TYR A 345 1.25 27.26 17.07
C TYR A 345 1.39 26.57 18.44
N SER A 346 2.55 26.61 19.10
CA SER A 346 2.79 25.87 20.36
C SER A 346 1.87 26.25 21.52
N ASN A 347 1.21 27.41 21.44
CA ASN A 347 0.25 27.86 22.45
C ASN A 347 -1.19 27.45 22.12
N GLU A 348 -1.45 26.89 20.94
CA GLU A 348 -2.78 26.47 20.51
C GLU A 348 -3.16 25.12 21.13
N ARG A 349 -4.36 25.04 21.72
CA ARG A 349 -4.84 23.85 22.45
C ARG A 349 -4.79 22.59 21.58
N SER A 350 -5.23 22.67 20.32
CA SER A 350 -5.26 21.55 19.39
C SER A 350 -3.86 21.12 18.94
N TYR A 351 -2.91 22.05 18.82
CA TYR A 351 -1.51 21.73 18.57
C TYR A 351 -0.93 20.95 19.75
N LEU A 352 -1.16 21.42 20.98
CA LEU A 352 -0.69 20.74 22.20
C LEU A 352 -1.31 19.35 22.37
N LEU A 353 -2.59 19.16 22.01
CA LEU A 353 -3.23 17.85 21.99
C LEU A 353 -2.50 16.90 21.03
N LEU A 354 -2.30 17.29 19.77
CA LEU A 354 -1.59 16.46 18.79
C LEU A 354 -0.15 16.17 19.26
N GLN A 355 0.53 17.18 19.79
CA GLN A 355 1.88 17.04 20.34
C GLN A 355 1.93 16.05 21.49
N ALA A 356 0.99 16.10 22.43
CA ALA A 356 0.91 15.19 23.57
C ALA A 356 0.71 13.74 23.12
N LEU A 357 -0.18 13.52 22.14
CA LEU A 357 -0.38 12.20 21.55
C LEU A 357 0.89 11.67 20.91
N VAL A 358 1.51 12.44 20.02
CA VAL A 358 2.74 12.02 19.31
C VAL A 358 3.88 11.75 20.30
N LYS A 359 4.05 12.62 21.31
CA LYS A 359 5.06 12.43 22.36
C LYS A 359 4.81 11.18 23.22
N GLU A 360 3.55 10.81 23.45
CA GLU A 360 3.21 9.53 24.10
C GLU A 360 3.68 8.35 23.25
N ARG A 361 3.40 8.37 21.94
CA ARG A 361 3.81 7.30 21.02
C ARG A 361 5.32 7.18 20.90
N LEU A 362 6.00 8.32 20.80
CA LEU A 362 7.46 8.40 20.75
C LEU A 362 8.13 8.27 22.13
N ARG A 363 7.33 8.17 23.21
CA ARG A 363 7.78 8.03 24.60
C ARG A 363 8.78 9.09 25.04
N SER A 364 8.57 10.33 24.61
CA SER A 364 9.35 11.48 25.10
C SER A 364 9.23 11.61 26.62
N SER A 365 10.20 12.18 27.33
CA SER A 365 10.20 12.18 28.80
C SER A 365 9.06 12.98 29.44
N ASP A 366 8.54 14.00 28.75
CA ASP A 366 7.58 15.00 29.26
C ASP A 366 6.11 14.77 28.84
N HIS A 367 5.82 13.70 28.10
CA HIS A 367 4.47 13.43 27.59
C HIS A 367 3.41 13.26 28.69
N LEU A 368 3.76 12.66 29.84
CA LEU A 368 2.83 12.46 30.96
C LEU A 368 2.38 13.78 31.56
N ASP A 369 3.33 14.66 31.87
CA ASP A 369 3.07 15.98 32.45
C ASP A 369 2.22 16.82 31.49
N LEU A 370 2.51 16.74 30.19
CA LEU A 370 1.71 17.42 29.18
C LEU A 370 0.28 16.87 29.13
N LEU A 371 0.08 15.54 29.04
CA LEU A 371 -1.26 14.94 29.04
C LEU A 371 -2.05 15.30 30.31
N GLN A 372 -1.40 15.29 31.48
CA GLN A 372 -2.02 15.67 32.74
C GLN A 372 -2.41 17.15 32.77
N HIS A 373 -1.52 18.05 32.35
CA HIS A 373 -1.81 19.47 32.25
C HIS A 373 -2.99 19.74 31.32
N LEU A 374 -3.02 19.10 30.15
CA LEU A 374 -4.11 19.22 29.19
C LEU A 374 -5.43 18.68 29.74
N LEU A 375 -5.41 17.57 30.49
CA LEU A 375 -6.60 17.04 31.16
C LEU A 375 -7.15 18.03 32.21
N GLU A 376 -6.26 18.60 33.03
CA GLU A 376 -6.62 19.48 34.14
C GLU A 376 -7.14 20.86 33.69
N THR A 377 -6.63 21.36 32.57
CA THR A 377 -6.98 22.68 32.04
C THR A 377 -8.17 22.65 31.08
N SER A 378 -8.58 21.47 30.62
CA SER A 378 -9.74 21.34 29.75
C SER A 378 -11.05 21.63 30.49
N VAL A 379 -11.93 22.39 29.84
CA VAL A 379 -13.29 22.69 30.31
C VAL A 379 -14.34 21.80 29.63
N ASP A 380 -13.96 21.08 28.57
CA ASP A 380 -14.84 20.18 27.84
C ASP A 380 -14.70 18.75 28.38
N LYS A 381 -15.80 18.20 28.90
CA LYS A 381 -15.84 16.86 29.47
C LYS A 381 -15.56 15.77 28.42
N ASP A 382 -15.91 16.01 27.16
CA ASP A 382 -15.65 15.06 26.07
C ASP A 382 -14.16 15.02 25.70
N GLU A 383 -13.52 16.19 25.61
CA GLU A 383 -12.06 16.30 25.47
C GLU A 383 -11.34 15.67 26.66
N GLN A 384 -11.74 15.98 27.89
CA GLN A 384 -11.19 15.37 29.10
C GLN A 384 -11.28 13.84 29.07
N CYS A 385 -12.41 13.28 28.63
CA CYS A 385 -12.60 11.84 28.53
C CYS A 385 -11.60 11.19 27.56
N LEU A 386 -11.40 11.81 26.39
CA LEU A 386 -10.47 11.36 25.36
C LEU A 386 -8.99 11.51 25.78
N VAL A 387 -8.65 12.60 26.47
CA VAL A 387 -7.29 12.83 27.02
C VAL A 387 -7.02 11.85 28.15
N LEU A 388 -7.98 11.64 29.06
CA LEU A 388 -7.89 10.68 30.16
C LEU A 388 -7.67 9.25 29.64
N SER A 389 -8.32 8.89 28.52
CA SER A 389 -8.12 7.59 27.88
C SER A 389 -6.68 7.36 27.43
N ASN A 390 -6.00 8.39 26.90
CA ASN A 390 -4.57 8.32 26.57
C ASN A 390 -3.67 8.38 27.81
N LEU A 391 -4.01 9.21 28.79
CA LEU A 391 -3.24 9.33 30.03
C LEU A 391 -3.22 8.02 30.81
N PHE A 392 -4.36 7.33 30.91
CA PHE A 392 -4.46 6.00 31.51
C PHE A 392 -3.49 5.01 30.85
N VAL A 393 -3.46 5.02 29.52
CA VAL A 393 -2.57 4.18 28.70
C VAL A 393 -1.10 4.53 28.94
N ALA A 394 -0.77 5.81 29.00
CA ALA A 394 0.58 6.29 29.24
C ALA A 394 1.07 5.90 30.65
N TYR A 395 0.21 5.99 31.68
CA TYR A 395 0.52 5.52 33.02
C TYR A 395 0.82 4.03 33.07
N ILE A 396 0.03 3.20 32.39
CA ILE A 396 0.29 1.75 32.28
C ILE A 396 1.64 1.51 31.60
N ASN A 397 1.93 2.19 30.49
CA ASN A 397 3.17 2.02 29.75
C ASN A 397 4.43 2.42 30.56
N ARG A 398 4.27 3.37 31.50
CA ARG A 398 5.34 3.87 32.38
C ARG A 398 5.39 3.20 33.75
N ASN A 399 4.58 2.15 33.99
CA ASN A 399 4.44 1.52 35.30
C ASN A 399 4.12 2.54 36.43
N ASN A 400 3.39 3.62 36.12
CA ASN A 400 2.96 4.61 37.11
C ASN A 400 1.69 4.13 37.84
N SER A 401 1.89 3.27 38.84
CA SER A 401 0.81 2.64 39.61
C SER A 401 -0.09 3.63 40.32
N THR A 402 0.47 4.69 40.88
CA THR A 402 -0.29 5.75 41.54
C THR A 402 -1.27 6.41 40.56
N GLY A 403 -0.80 6.79 39.37
CA GLY A 403 -1.59 7.52 38.38
C GLY A 403 -2.77 6.72 37.85
N TYR A 404 -2.56 5.48 37.39
CA TYR A 404 -3.70 4.70 36.87
C TYR A 404 -4.62 4.16 37.98
N ARG A 405 -4.12 3.92 39.20
CA ARG A 405 -4.98 3.53 40.34
C ARG A 405 -5.91 4.67 40.77
N GLU A 406 -5.47 5.93 40.66
CA GLU A 406 -6.34 7.07 40.91
C GLU A 406 -7.55 7.10 39.97
N ILE A 407 -7.34 6.76 38.69
CA ILE A 407 -8.41 6.70 37.67
C ILE A 407 -9.42 5.59 37.97
N LEU A 408 -8.99 4.50 38.63
CA LEU A 408 -9.83 3.36 39.00
C LEU A 408 -10.47 3.50 40.40
N ASN A 409 -9.99 4.42 41.23
CA ASN A 409 -10.47 4.59 42.60
C ASN A 409 -11.67 5.55 42.64
N GLY A 410 -12.76 5.13 43.29
CA GLY A 410 -14.00 5.94 43.40
C GLY A 410 -13.84 7.30 44.10
N THR A 411 -12.73 7.51 44.81
CA THR A 411 -12.40 8.81 45.46
C THR A 411 -11.44 9.67 44.63
N GLY A 412 -10.91 9.14 43.52
CA GLY A 412 -9.97 9.85 42.65
C GLY A 412 -10.63 11.01 41.89
N LYS A 413 -9.86 12.09 41.67
CA LYS A 413 -10.33 13.29 40.96
C LYS A 413 -10.83 12.94 39.55
N PHE A 414 -10.08 12.08 38.86
CA PHE A 414 -10.37 11.62 37.51
C PHE A 414 -10.91 10.19 37.47
N PHE A 415 -11.70 9.81 38.47
CA PHE A 415 -12.36 8.50 38.50
C PHE A 415 -13.19 8.28 37.22
N TYR A 416 -12.97 7.16 36.54
CA TYR A 416 -13.52 6.95 35.19
C TYR A 416 -15.05 7.04 35.11
N LYS A 417 -15.79 6.57 36.13
CA LYS A 417 -17.27 6.66 36.12
C LYS A 417 -17.78 8.10 36.17
N ASN A 418 -16.95 9.08 36.53
CA ASN A 418 -17.31 10.50 36.43
C ASN A 418 -17.58 10.93 34.98
N PHE A 419 -17.08 10.17 33.99
CA PHE A 419 -17.20 10.44 32.56
C PHE A 419 -18.33 9.69 31.85
N VAL A 420 -19.21 8.96 32.56
CA VAL A 420 -20.33 8.20 31.95
C VAL A 420 -21.22 9.05 31.03
N GLY A 421 -21.38 10.35 31.32
CA GLY A 421 -22.15 11.27 30.49
C GLY A 421 -21.45 11.77 29.22
N SER A 422 -20.18 11.44 29.00
CA SER A 422 -19.44 11.81 27.78
C SER A 422 -19.83 10.89 26.62
N LYS A 423 -20.01 11.47 25.42
CA LYS A 423 -20.24 10.67 24.20
C LYS A 423 -19.04 9.79 23.82
N TYR A 424 -17.85 10.12 24.35
CA TYR A 424 -16.61 9.38 24.11
C TYR A 424 -16.23 8.42 25.25
N TYR A 425 -17.11 8.26 26.24
CA TYR A 425 -16.93 7.30 27.34
C TYR A 425 -16.59 5.86 26.88
N PRO A 426 -17.14 5.32 25.78
CA PRO A 426 -16.77 3.99 25.30
C PRO A 426 -15.27 3.81 25.03
N TYR A 427 -14.57 4.85 24.57
CA TYR A 427 -13.12 4.79 24.31
C TYR A 427 -12.30 4.74 25.59
N LEU A 428 -12.70 5.48 26.63
CA LEU A 428 -12.09 5.41 27.95
C LEU A 428 -12.37 4.04 28.59
N LEU A 429 -13.63 3.61 28.56
CA LEU A 429 -14.06 2.37 29.20
C LEU A 429 -13.40 1.15 28.56
N ARG A 430 -13.20 1.11 27.23
CA ARG A 430 -12.48 0.03 26.53
C ARG A 430 -11.07 -0.19 27.08
N ASN A 431 -10.38 0.92 27.39
CA ASN A 431 -9.00 0.89 27.89
C ASN A 431 -8.95 0.48 29.37
N ILE A 432 -9.99 0.79 30.15
CA ILE A 432 -10.08 0.52 31.58
C ILE A 432 -10.65 -0.86 31.91
N ALA A 433 -11.60 -1.36 31.12
CA ALA A 433 -12.41 -2.54 31.45
C ALA A 433 -11.60 -3.80 31.77
N PHE A 434 -10.42 -3.98 31.16
CA PHE A 434 -9.51 -5.10 31.45
C PHE A 434 -9.08 -5.18 32.93
N TYR A 435 -9.06 -4.03 33.61
CA TYR A 435 -8.60 -3.88 34.99
C TYR A 435 -9.74 -3.86 36.02
N LEU A 436 -10.98 -4.02 35.57
CA LEU A 436 -12.14 -4.09 36.45
C LEU A 436 -12.37 -5.53 36.97
N PRO A 437 -13.14 -5.70 38.06
CA PRO A 437 -13.66 -7.00 38.47
C PRO A 437 -14.44 -7.69 37.34
N PHE A 438 -14.49 -9.03 37.35
CA PHE A 438 -15.05 -9.83 36.25
C PHE A 438 -16.43 -9.35 35.76
N GLU A 439 -17.40 -9.23 36.67
CA GLU A 439 -18.77 -8.83 36.30
C GLU A 439 -18.83 -7.42 35.69
N GLU A 440 -18.13 -6.46 36.30
CA GLU A 440 -18.09 -5.08 35.81
C GLU A 440 -17.40 -4.97 34.45
N GLY A 441 -16.27 -5.67 34.27
CA GLY A 441 -15.51 -5.68 33.02
C GLY A 441 -16.28 -6.37 31.89
N MET A 442 -16.97 -7.48 32.18
CA MET A 442 -17.78 -8.19 31.19
C MET A 442 -18.94 -7.32 30.69
N ILE A 443 -19.70 -6.69 31.61
CA ILE A 443 -20.78 -5.76 31.25
C ILE A 443 -20.23 -4.57 30.45
N ALA A 444 -19.09 -4.01 30.87
CA ALA A 444 -18.47 -2.88 30.19
C ALA A 444 -18.12 -3.22 28.73
N TYR A 445 -17.44 -4.34 28.48
CA TYR A 445 -17.09 -4.75 27.10
C TYR A 445 -18.32 -5.04 26.26
N LYS A 446 -19.32 -5.77 26.78
CA LYS A 446 -20.57 -6.05 26.06
C LYS A 446 -21.30 -4.77 25.65
N ASN A 447 -21.43 -3.81 26.57
CA ASN A 447 -22.05 -2.52 26.27
C ASN A 447 -21.29 -1.73 25.20
N ILE A 448 -19.95 -1.72 25.23
CA ILE A 448 -19.14 -1.02 24.20
C ILE A 448 -19.32 -1.69 22.83
N LEU A 449 -19.30 -3.01 22.79
CA LEU A 449 -19.50 -3.77 21.56
C LEU A 449 -20.88 -3.48 20.96
N GLU A 450 -21.94 -3.43 21.76
CA GLU A 450 -23.28 -3.04 21.30
C GLU A 450 -23.32 -1.63 20.70
N ILE A 451 -22.59 -0.67 21.28
CA ILE A 451 -22.53 0.71 20.78
C ILE A 451 -21.87 0.78 19.40
N PHE A 452 -20.77 0.06 19.19
CA PHE A 452 -20.03 0.09 17.92
C PHE A 452 -20.60 -0.84 16.84
N LYS A 453 -21.42 -1.82 17.22
CA LYS A 453 -21.95 -2.83 16.30
C LYS A 453 -22.77 -2.18 15.17
N GLY A 454 -22.31 -2.35 13.93
CA GLY A 454 -22.98 -1.82 12.74
C GLY A 454 -22.88 -0.28 12.58
N THR A 455 -22.15 0.41 13.45
CA THR A 455 -21.90 1.86 13.37
C THR A 455 -20.44 2.17 13.13
N ASP A 456 -19.52 1.40 13.74
CA ASP A 456 -18.07 1.55 13.62
C ASP A 456 -17.39 0.18 13.76
N ASP A 457 -17.34 -0.56 12.65
CA ASP A 457 -16.78 -1.92 12.63
C ASP A 457 -15.29 -1.95 13.03
N ILE A 458 -14.55 -0.86 12.78
CA ILE A 458 -13.14 -0.76 13.17
C ILE A 458 -13.03 -0.76 14.70
N ASN A 459 -13.78 0.11 15.37
CA ASN A 459 -13.75 0.18 16.84
C ASN A 459 -14.45 -1.01 17.50
N TYR A 460 -15.43 -1.64 16.83
CA TYR A 460 -15.98 -2.93 17.24
C TYR A 460 -14.89 -3.99 17.30
N ASN A 461 -14.17 -4.22 16.19
CA ASN A 461 -13.11 -5.24 16.09
C ASN A 461 -11.96 -4.97 17.08
N ARG A 462 -11.60 -3.69 17.28
CA ARG A 462 -10.62 -3.28 18.28
C ARG A 462 -11.07 -3.58 19.70
N THR A 463 -12.34 -3.35 20.02
CA THR A 463 -12.93 -3.66 21.33
C THR A 463 -13.01 -5.17 21.55
N LEU A 464 -13.41 -5.92 20.53
CA LEU A 464 -13.48 -7.38 20.55
C LEU A 464 -12.12 -8.01 20.88
N SER A 465 -11.04 -7.48 20.29
CA SER A 465 -9.67 -7.89 20.61
C SER A 465 -9.31 -7.70 22.09
N ASN A 466 -9.67 -6.55 22.69
CA ASN A 466 -9.43 -6.32 24.11
C ASN A 466 -10.32 -7.22 24.99
N TYR A 467 -11.56 -7.47 24.56
CA TYR A 467 -12.52 -8.29 25.29
C TYR A 467 -12.08 -9.75 25.38
N ILE A 468 -11.57 -10.34 24.29
CA ILE A 468 -11.06 -11.72 24.36
C ILE A 468 -9.84 -11.84 25.29
N CYS A 469 -8.99 -10.81 25.39
CA CYS A 469 -7.92 -10.78 26.39
C CYS A 469 -8.47 -10.80 27.82
N PHE A 470 -9.52 -10.02 28.07
CA PHE A 470 -10.21 -10.01 29.36
C PHE A 470 -10.80 -11.37 29.69
N LEU A 471 -11.50 -12.01 28.75
CA LEU A 471 -12.09 -13.32 28.98
C LEU A 471 -11.02 -14.41 29.18
N MET A 472 -9.90 -14.35 28.44
CA MET A 472 -8.78 -15.29 28.63
C MET A 472 -8.16 -15.16 30.03
N LYS A 473 -8.01 -13.93 30.54
CA LYS A 473 -7.58 -13.67 31.92
C LYS A 473 -8.50 -14.33 32.95
N PHE A 474 -9.81 -14.31 32.71
CA PHE A 474 -10.83 -14.89 33.59
C PHE A 474 -11.28 -16.30 33.16
N SER A 475 -10.45 -17.03 32.41
CA SER A 475 -10.79 -18.35 31.86
C SER A 475 -11.06 -19.45 32.90
N THR A 476 -10.77 -19.22 34.18
CA THR A 476 -11.19 -20.11 35.27
C THR A 476 -12.69 -20.00 35.57
N ILE A 477 -13.35 -18.91 35.18
CA ILE A 477 -14.79 -18.69 35.31
C ILE A 477 -15.51 -19.32 34.11
N GLU A 478 -16.58 -20.07 34.38
CA GLU A 478 -17.33 -20.82 33.35
C GLU A 478 -17.93 -19.91 32.28
N ASN A 479 -18.66 -18.86 32.69
CA ASN A 479 -19.23 -17.87 31.77
C ASN A 479 -18.18 -17.24 30.84
N ALA A 480 -16.95 -17.01 31.32
CA ALA A 480 -15.90 -16.44 30.49
C ALA A 480 -15.44 -17.41 29.39
N ARG A 481 -15.38 -18.71 29.69
CA ARG A 481 -15.02 -19.76 28.73
C ARG A 481 -16.11 -19.94 27.67
N GLU A 482 -17.37 -19.99 28.10
CA GLU A 482 -18.51 -20.12 27.18
C GLU A 482 -18.56 -18.93 26.22
N GLU A 483 -18.39 -17.72 26.74
CA GLU A 483 -18.37 -16.51 25.92
C GLU A 483 -17.20 -16.51 24.91
N LEU A 484 -15.99 -16.93 25.32
CA LEU A 484 -14.85 -17.06 24.39
C LEU A 484 -15.16 -18.02 23.24
N GLN A 485 -15.77 -19.17 23.54
CA GLN A 485 -16.14 -20.16 22.53
C GLN A 485 -17.20 -19.60 21.56
N ASN A 486 -18.17 -18.86 22.08
CA ASN A 486 -19.23 -18.26 21.26
C ASN A 486 -18.69 -17.20 20.27
N LEU A 487 -17.61 -16.49 20.62
CA LEU A 487 -17.00 -15.47 19.78
C LEU A 487 -16.06 -16.03 18.70
N GLU A 488 -15.68 -17.31 18.77
CA GLU A 488 -14.67 -17.90 17.89
C GLU A 488 -15.02 -17.74 16.40
N THR A 489 -16.25 -18.10 16.03
CA THR A 489 -16.68 -18.08 14.62
C THR A 489 -16.71 -16.65 14.06
N GLU A 490 -17.16 -15.69 14.87
CA GLU A 490 -17.21 -14.28 14.48
C GLU A 490 -15.80 -13.72 14.24
N ILE A 491 -14.87 -14.01 15.15
CA ILE A 491 -13.47 -13.55 15.02
C ILE A 491 -12.81 -14.16 13.79
N GLN A 492 -13.02 -15.45 13.52
CA GLN A 492 -12.50 -16.09 12.31
C GLN A 492 -13.01 -15.39 11.04
N GLN A 493 -14.31 -15.04 10.98
CA GLN A 493 -14.89 -14.32 9.85
C GLN A 493 -14.25 -12.93 9.65
N ILE A 494 -14.01 -12.19 10.73
CA ILE A 494 -13.31 -10.90 10.68
C ILE A 494 -11.89 -11.07 10.15
N LEU A 495 -11.15 -12.06 10.64
CA LEU A 495 -9.75 -12.28 10.29
C LEU A 495 -9.56 -12.87 8.88
N LEU A 496 -10.61 -13.42 8.24
CA LEU A 496 -10.58 -13.83 6.84
C LEU A 496 -10.39 -12.65 5.87
N LEU A 497 -10.72 -11.42 6.30
CA LEU A 497 -10.60 -10.21 5.48
C LEU A 497 -9.15 -9.78 5.23
N LYS A 498 -8.18 -10.29 6.02
CA LYS A 498 -6.75 -9.97 5.89
C LYS A 498 -6.43 -8.48 5.97
N ASP A 499 -7.14 -7.78 6.84
CA ASP A 499 -6.95 -6.35 7.06
C ASP A 499 -5.81 -6.09 8.04
N SER A 500 -4.80 -5.34 7.61
CA SER A 500 -3.62 -5.00 8.42
C SER A 500 -3.95 -4.17 9.66
N ARG A 501 -5.12 -3.53 9.71
CA ARG A 501 -5.58 -2.77 10.89
C ARG A 501 -5.93 -3.67 12.08
N TYR A 502 -5.96 -5.01 11.89
CA TYR A 502 -6.37 -5.99 12.89
C TYR A 502 -5.22 -6.85 13.45
N GLU A 503 -3.96 -6.46 13.28
CA GLU A 503 -2.77 -7.16 13.82
C GLU A 503 -2.86 -7.59 15.30
N TYR A 504 -3.42 -6.76 16.20
CA TYR A 504 -3.52 -7.14 17.62
C TYR A 504 -4.59 -8.22 17.82
N LEU A 505 -5.66 -8.21 17.00
CA LEU A 505 -6.67 -9.28 17.00
C LEU A 505 -6.08 -10.58 16.46
N TYR A 506 -5.23 -10.54 15.41
CA TYR A 506 -4.46 -11.70 14.97
C TYR A 506 -3.63 -12.30 16.12
N ASN A 507 -2.87 -11.47 16.85
CA ASN A 507 -2.07 -11.94 17.99
C ASN A 507 -2.94 -12.52 19.11
N ASN A 508 -3.96 -11.79 19.54
CA ASN A 508 -4.79 -12.18 20.68
C ASN A 508 -5.65 -13.42 20.38
N PHE A 509 -6.16 -13.55 19.15
CA PHE A 509 -6.86 -14.77 18.72
C PHE A 509 -5.90 -15.95 18.60
N SER A 510 -4.67 -15.73 18.14
CA SER A 510 -3.63 -16.77 18.14
C SER A 510 -3.32 -17.27 19.55
N LEU A 511 -3.27 -16.37 20.55
CA LEU A 511 -3.15 -16.73 21.96
C LEU A 511 -4.35 -17.54 22.45
N TYR A 512 -5.56 -17.22 21.99
CA TYR A 512 -6.75 -18.02 22.30
C TYR A 512 -6.61 -19.45 21.76
N LEU A 513 -6.29 -19.61 20.47
CA LEU A 513 -6.12 -20.92 19.85
C LEU A 513 -5.01 -21.72 20.55
N MET A 514 -3.87 -21.08 20.81
CA MET A 514 -2.72 -21.69 21.46
C MET A 514 -3.00 -22.24 22.87
N ASN A 515 -3.90 -21.59 23.62
CA ASN A 515 -4.11 -21.88 25.05
C ASN A 515 -5.40 -22.62 25.36
N PHE A 516 -6.40 -22.54 24.48
CA PHE A 516 -7.76 -23.00 24.76
C PHE A 516 -8.33 -23.95 23.72
N THR A 517 -7.65 -24.16 22.58
CA THR A 517 -8.11 -25.08 21.53
C THR A 517 -6.97 -25.99 21.06
N ASN A 518 -7.30 -26.96 20.20
CA ASN A 518 -6.31 -27.82 19.53
C ASN A 518 -5.91 -27.30 18.14
N GLN A 519 -6.32 -26.08 17.77
CA GLN A 519 -6.08 -25.53 16.44
C GLN A 519 -4.67 -24.93 16.33
N ASN A 520 -4.15 -24.83 15.11
CA ASN A 520 -2.82 -24.27 14.85
C ASN A 520 -2.89 -22.74 14.69
N PRO A 521 -2.27 -21.94 15.59
CA PRO A 521 -2.27 -20.48 15.53
C PRO A 521 -1.30 -19.89 14.49
N THR A 522 -0.41 -20.70 13.90
CA THR A 522 0.72 -20.23 13.06
C THR A 522 0.28 -19.35 11.90
N LEU A 523 -0.86 -19.68 11.27
CA LEU A 523 -1.41 -18.89 10.16
C LEU A 523 -1.66 -17.44 10.58
N TYR A 524 -2.29 -17.23 11.73
CA TYR A 524 -2.68 -15.90 12.22
C TYR A 524 -1.46 -15.11 12.70
N PHE A 525 -0.51 -15.75 13.38
CA PHE A 525 0.75 -15.08 13.72
C PHE A 525 1.50 -14.60 12.47
N ASN A 526 1.52 -15.39 11.39
CA ASN A 526 2.21 -15.05 10.14
C ASN A 526 1.50 -13.99 9.28
N MET A 527 0.27 -13.59 9.63
CA MET A 527 -0.41 -12.46 8.99
C MET A 527 0.05 -11.10 9.52
N ILE A 528 0.80 -11.08 10.63
CA ILE A 528 1.32 -9.84 11.21
C ILE A 528 2.64 -9.49 10.52
N SER A 529 2.67 -8.32 9.86
CA SER A 529 3.83 -7.81 9.13
C SER A 529 4.87 -7.23 10.08
N GLU A 530 6.14 -7.29 9.66
CA GLU A 530 7.20 -6.47 10.24
C GLU A 530 6.97 -5.03 9.77
N ASP A 531 6.53 -4.17 10.69
CA ASP A 531 6.11 -2.80 10.38
C ASP A 531 7.31 -1.88 10.14
N GLU A 532 7.42 -1.27 8.96
CA GLU A 532 8.41 -0.24 8.64
C GLU A 532 8.10 1.12 9.32
N THR A 533 6.88 1.33 9.84
CA THR A 533 6.34 2.66 10.18
C THR A 533 6.21 2.99 11.67
N GLY A 534 6.58 2.09 12.59
CA GLY A 534 6.93 2.50 13.96
C GLY A 534 6.18 1.83 15.13
N SER A 535 5.44 0.75 14.92
CA SER A 535 4.94 -0.10 16.00
C SER A 535 5.54 -1.51 15.87
N GLU A 536 6.83 -1.70 16.11
CA GLU A 536 7.50 -3.02 16.10
C GLU A 536 6.87 -4.05 17.08
N THR A 537 6.08 -3.57 18.04
CA THR A 537 5.57 -4.35 19.18
C THR A 537 4.68 -5.55 18.78
N PRO A 538 3.65 -5.42 17.91
CA PRO A 538 2.79 -6.54 17.54
C PRO A 538 3.54 -7.64 16.81
N PHE A 539 4.45 -7.25 15.91
CA PHE A 539 5.31 -8.19 15.21
C PHE A 539 6.20 -8.95 16.20
N ILE A 540 6.99 -8.26 17.03
CA ILE A 540 7.88 -8.91 17.99
C ILE A 540 7.09 -9.82 18.95
N TYR A 541 5.97 -9.36 19.50
CA TYR A 541 5.12 -10.18 20.37
C TYR A 541 4.59 -11.42 19.66
N SER A 542 4.15 -11.31 18.41
CA SER A 542 3.70 -12.45 17.61
C SER A 542 4.80 -13.49 17.43
N ARG A 543 6.04 -13.05 17.18
CA ARG A 543 7.19 -13.94 16.95
C ARG A 543 7.63 -14.63 18.24
N ILE A 544 7.61 -13.93 19.39
CA ILE A 544 7.84 -14.52 20.71
C ILE A 544 6.79 -15.62 20.99
N ASN A 545 5.52 -15.30 20.84
CA ASN A 545 4.42 -16.25 21.08
C ASN A 545 4.50 -17.47 20.13
N LEU A 546 4.78 -17.23 18.84
CA LEU A 546 4.97 -18.30 17.86
C LEU A 546 6.17 -19.20 18.23
N THR A 547 7.26 -18.62 18.72
CA THR A 547 8.44 -19.40 19.16
C THR A 547 8.08 -20.37 20.28
N LEU A 548 7.30 -19.92 21.27
CA LEU A 548 6.85 -20.77 22.37
C LEU A 548 5.86 -21.83 21.92
N TYR A 549 4.95 -21.50 20.98
CA TYR A 549 4.08 -22.50 20.37
C TYR A 549 4.89 -23.57 19.64
N LEU A 550 5.85 -23.15 18.81
CA LEU A 550 6.74 -24.06 18.09
C LEU A 550 7.58 -24.89 19.06
N ALA A 551 8.01 -24.36 20.21
CA ALA A 551 8.74 -25.15 21.20
C ALA A 551 7.92 -26.36 21.71
N LYS A 552 6.58 -26.29 21.70
CA LYS A 552 5.71 -27.44 22.00
C LYS A 552 5.62 -28.46 20.87
N VAL A 553 5.62 -28.02 19.61
CA VAL A 553 5.25 -28.86 18.46
C VAL A 553 6.43 -29.22 17.53
N SER A 554 7.50 -28.43 17.53
CA SER A 554 8.70 -28.57 16.70
C SER A 554 9.89 -27.78 17.28
N SER A 555 10.77 -28.48 18.02
CA SER A 555 11.96 -27.85 18.64
C SER A 555 12.93 -27.23 17.63
N LEU A 556 13.10 -27.85 16.46
CA LEU A 556 14.01 -27.35 15.42
C LEU A 556 13.56 -25.98 14.89
N GLU A 557 12.26 -25.82 14.60
CA GLU A 557 11.72 -24.55 14.10
C GLU A 557 11.73 -23.48 15.19
N ALA A 558 11.45 -23.86 16.43
CA ALA A 558 11.53 -22.97 17.59
C ALA A 558 12.94 -22.39 17.76
N ASN A 559 13.99 -23.20 17.67
CA ASN A 559 15.38 -22.75 17.83
C ASN A 559 15.80 -21.72 16.76
N LYS A 560 15.39 -21.97 15.51
CA LYS A 560 15.65 -21.04 14.40
C LYS A 560 14.96 -19.70 14.63
N LEU A 561 13.67 -19.73 15.02
CA LEU A 561 12.90 -18.52 15.25
C LEU A 561 13.36 -17.76 16.51
N PHE A 562 13.69 -18.46 17.59
CA PHE A 562 14.16 -17.87 18.85
C PHE A 562 15.39 -16.97 18.63
N SER A 563 16.36 -17.43 17.82
CA SER A 563 17.56 -16.66 17.50
C SER A 563 17.23 -15.35 16.76
N GLN A 564 16.27 -15.40 15.83
CA GLN A 564 15.79 -14.22 15.11
C GLN A 564 15.06 -13.26 16.04
N VAL A 565 14.17 -13.79 16.88
CA VAL A 565 13.41 -13.02 17.87
C VAL A 565 14.34 -12.32 18.86
N LYS A 566 15.36 -13.01 19.37
CA LYS A 566 16.34 -12.41 20.27
C LYS A 566 17.02 -11.19 19.63
N SER A 567 17.47 -11.31 18.38
CA SER A 567 18.07 -10.18 17.66
C SER A 567 17.09 -9.01 17.49
N LEU A 568 15.81 -9.27 17.23
CA LEU A 568 14.79 -8.22 17.12
C LEU A 568 14.57 -7.51 18.46
N VAL A 569 14.45 -8.28 19.54
CA VAL A 569 14.23 -7.75 20.90
C VAL A 569 15.43 -6.94 21.39
N ASP A 570 16.66 -7.42 21.16
CA ASP A 570 17.88 -6.73 21.58
C ASP A 570 17.95 -5.32 20.95
N ASN A 571 17.50 -5.19 19.69
CA ASN A 571 17.42 -3.93 18.94
C ASN A 571 16.22 -3.04 19.31
N SER A 572 15.19 -3.58 19.94
CA SER A 572 13.99 -2.82 20.30
C SER A 572 14.31 -1.74 21.36
N PRO A 573 13.89 -0.48 21.20
CA PRO A 573 13.95 0.52 22.26
C PRO A 573 12.86 0.33 23.34
N VAL A 574 11.96 -0.64 23.19
CA VAL A 574 10.80 -0.82 24.08
C VAL A 574 11.16 -1.68 25.30
N TYR A 575 11.33 -1.04 26.46
CA TYR A 575 11.59 -1.73 27.74
C TYR A 575 10.60 -2.86 28.04
N GLN A 576 9.29 -2.63 27.83
CA GLN A 576 8.27 -3.65 28.08
C GLN A 576 8.35 -4.85 27.14
N THR A 577 8.84 -4.67 25.91
CA THR A 577 9.07 -5.76 24.95
C THR A 577 10.23 -6.62 25.41
N LYS A 578 11.32 -6.00 25.92
CA LYS A 578 12.45 -6.72 26.51
C LYS A 578 12.03 -7.54 27.71
N ARG A 579 11.31 -6.93 28.66
CA ARG A 579 10.77 -7.64 29.83
C ARG A 579 9.86 -8.80 29.44
N PHE A 580 8.98 -8.59 28.46
CA PHE A 580 8.10 -9.64 27.97
C PHE A 580 8.87 -10.83 27.36
N PHE A 581 9.96 -10.55 26.64
CA PHE A 581 10.86 -11.57 26.13
C PHE A 581 11.61 -12.28 27.26
N GLU A 582 12.22 -11.56 28.21
CA GLU A 582 12.96 -12.11 29.34
C GLU A 582 12.11 -13.10 30.14
N ILE A 583 10.87 -12.75 30.47
CA ILE A 583 9.94 -13.63 31.20
C ILE A 583 9.65 -14.92 30.39
N ASN A 584 9.39 -14.79 29.09
CA ASN A 584 9.06 -15.94 28.25
C ASN A 584 10.29 -16.77 27.82
N GLN A 585 11.47 -16.16 27.82
CA GLN A 585 12.75 -16.83 27.56
C GLN A 585 13.02 -17.89 28.63
N LEU A 586 12.66 -17.63 29.90
CA LEU A 586 12.74 -18.61 30.97
C LEU A 586 11.95 -19.88 30.64
N LEU A 587 10.73 -19.72 30.14
CA LEU A 587 9.89 -20.87 29.76
C LEU A 587 10.51 -21.63 28.60
N TYR A 588 10.96 -20.92 27.56
CA TYR A 588 11.60 -21.55 26.41
C TYR A 588 12.85 -22.35 26.81
N PHE A 589 13.71 -21.79 27.66
CA PHE A 589 14.90 -22.47 28.16
C PHE A 589 14.57 -23.67 29.04
N TYR A 590 13.62 -23.52 29.96
CA TYR A 590 13.17 -24.60 30.82
C TYR A 590 12.55 -25.77 30.02
N MET A 591 11.79 -25.48 28.96
CA MET A 591 11.26 -26.50 28.02
C MET A 591 12.37 -27.28 27.29
N ASN A 592 13.56 -26.70 27.15
CA ASN A 592 14.71 -27.30 26.45
C ASN A 592 15.77 -27.85 27.42
N ASP A 593 15.43 -28.08 28.70
CA ASP A 593 16.34 -28.59 29.74
C ASP A 593 17.60 -27.70 29.92
N VAL A 594 17.48 -26.39 29.69
CA VAL A 594 18.56 -25.42 29.93
C VAL A 594 18.48 -24.91 31.38
N ASP A 595 19.62 -24.78 32.04
CA ASP A 595 19.71 -24.17 33.37
C ASP A 595 19.35 -22.68 33.31
N ILE A 596 18.32 -22.28 34.06
CA ILE A 596 17.79 -20.92 34.11
C ILE A 596 18.18 -20.15 35.38
N SER A 597 18.97 -20.72 36.29
CA SER A 597 19.28 -20.09 37.59
C SER A 597 19.87 -18.68 37.45
N GLU A 598 20.81 -18.47 36.53
CA GLU A 598 21.42 -17.15 36.28
C GLU A 598 20.41 -16.12 35.74
N TYR A 599 19.42 -16.57 34.97
CA TYR A 599 18.36 -15.72 34.43
C TYR A 599 17.33 -15.33 35.49
N LEU A 600 17.08 -16.21 36.48
CA LEU A 600 16.21 -15.91 37.61
C LEU A 600 16.84 -14.87 38.55
N ASP A 601 18.17 -14.96 38.78
CA ASP A 601 18.90 -14.02 39.64
C ASP A 601 18.91 -12.58 39.10
N THR A 602 18.74 -12.42 37.79
CA THR A 602 18.79 -11.12 37.10
C THR A 602 17.43 -10.63 36.60
N LEU A 603 16.36 -11.38 36.88
CA LEU A 603 15.01 -11.06 36.41
C LEU A 603 14.47 -9.78 37.08
N ASP A 604 14.00 -8.81 36.28
CA ASP A 604 13.33 -7.63 36.82
C ASP A 604 11.96 -8.00 37.41
N THR A 605 11.88 -8.02 38.75
CA THR A 605 10.66 -8.33 39.51
C THR A 605 9.74 -7.14 39.74
N SER A 606 10.03 -5.96 39.20
CA SER A 606 9.14 -4.81 39.32
C SER A 606 7.74 -5.11 38.76
N PRO A 607 6.68 -4.38 39.19
CA PRO A 607 5.32 -4.65 38.74
C PRO A 607 5.20 -4.80 37.22
N PHE A 608 4.49 -5.83 36.77
CA PHE A 608 4.31 -6.15 35.36
C PHE A 608 2.82 -6.16 35.02
N ARG A 609 2.41 -5.28 34.09
CA ARG A 609 1.02 -5.17 33.62
C ARG A 609 -0.02 -5.02 34.74
N ASN A 610 0.28 -4.20 35.74
CA ASN A 610 -0.57 -3.92 36.91
C ASN A 610 -0.77 -5.14 37.84
N ASP A 611 0.18 -6.07 37.82
CA ASP A 611 0.33 -7.06 38.87
C ASP A 611 1.64 -6.80 39.61
N ASP A 612 1.53 -6.53 40.91
CA ASP A 612 2.66 -6.19 41.76
C ASP A 612 3.53 -7.43 42.08
N HIS A 613 3.00 -8.64 41.91
CA HIS A 613 3.63 -9.88 42.34
C HIS A 613 3.79 -10.93 41.22
N TYR A 614 3.21 -10.72 40.03
CA TYR A 614 3.24 -11.70 38.94
C TYR A 614 4.63 -12.27 38.63
N VAL A 615 5.65 -11.42 38.51
CA VAL A 615 7.00 -11.86 38.15
C VAL A 615 7.68 -12.56 39.34
N GLU A 616 7.43 -12.08 40.57
CA GLU A 616 7.93 -12.69 41.80
C GLU A 616 7.35 -14.10 42.01
N GLU A 617 6.04 -14.26 41.83
CA GLU A 617 5.36 -15.55 41.92
C GLU A 617 5.85 -16.53 40.85
N LEU A 618 6.05 -16.04 39.62
CA LEU A 618 6.59 -16.83 38.51
C LEU A 618 8.03 -17.29 38.79
N ALA A 619 8.89 -16.39 39.28
CA ALA A 619 10.26 -16.73 39.67
C ALA A 619 10.29 -17.77 40.80
N PHE A 620 9.45 -17.59 41.82
CA PHE A 620 9.32 -18.55 42.92
C PHE A 620 8.89 -19.94 42.42
N HIS A 621 7.94 -20.01 41.49
CA HIS A 621 7.54 -21.28 40.90
C HIS A 621 8.67 -21.99 40.14
N TYR A 622 9.50 -21.26 39.40
CA TYR A 622 10.68 -21.84 38.77
C TYR A 622 11.69 -22.36 39.79
N LEU A 623 11.99 -21.59 40.84
CA LEU A 623 12.93 -22.00 41.89
C LEU A 623 12.49 -23.31 42.57
N GLN A 624 11.21 -23.42 42.95
CA GLN A 624 10.66 -24.65 43.54
C GLN A 624 10.85 -25.86 42.61
N LYS A 625 10.60 -25.69 41.31
CA LYS A 625 10.74 -26.75 40.32
C LYS A 625 12.19 -27.21 40.17
N ILE A 626 13.12 -26.26 40.15
CA ILE A 626 14.57 -26.53 40.04
C ILE A 626 15.07 -27.25 41.29
N GLU A 627 14.69 -26.79 42.49
CA GLU A 627 15.04 -27.42 43.77
C GLU A 627 14.53 -28.86 43.86
N ASP A 628 13.32 -29.11 43.36
CA ASP A 628 12.72 -30.44 43.30
C ASP A 628 13.27 -31.33 42.16
N GLY A 629 14.16 -30.80 41.30
CA GLY A 629 14.70 -31.51 40.14
C GLY A 629 13.64 -31.88 39.09
N GLN A 630 12.53 -31.13 39.03
CA GLN A 630 11.45 -31.36 38.09
C GLN A 630 11.83 -30.87 36.70
N LYS A 631 11.46 -31.65 35.68
CA LYS A 631 11.51 -31.22 34.27
C LYS A 631 10.20 -30.57 33.86
N TYR A 632 10.22 -29.86 32.72
CA TYR A 632 9.02 -29.32 32.11
C TYR A 632 7.98 -30.41 31.80
N THR A 633 6.72 -30.10 32.07
CA THR A 633 5.53 -30.89 31.71
C THR A 633 4.46 -30.02 31.09
N ASP A 634 3.53 -30.59 30.32
CA ASP A 634 2.44 -29.82 29.70
C ASP A 634 1.56 -29.06 30.70
N SER A 635 1.44 -29.57 31.93
CA SER A 635 0.72 -28.88 33.02
C SER A 635 1.37 -27.57 33.46
N ASP A 636 2.67 -27.40 33.19
CA ASP A 636 3.41 -26.20 33.60
C ASP A 636 3.11 -25.01 32.71
N TRP A 637 2.70 -25.26 31.46
CA TRP A 637 2.38 -24.22 30.50
C TRP A 637 1.44 -23.16 31.06
N LYS A 638 0.30 -23.58 31.65
CA LYS A 638 -0.70 -22.64 32.17
C LYS A 638 -0.16 -21.71 33.28
N LYS A 639 0.87 -22.14 34.01
CA LYS A 639 1.45 -21.39 35.13
C LYS A 639 2.64 -20.53 34.70
N LEU A 640 3.46 -21.05 33.80
CA LEU A 640 4.75 -20.46 33.43
C LEU A 640 4.69 -19.59 32.17
N PHE A 641 3.65 -19.76 31.34
CA PHE A 641 3.47 -18.96 30.13
C PHE A 641 2.97 -17.55 30.46
N CYS A 642 3.67 -16.53 29.97
CA CYS A 642 3.24 -15.16 30.06
C CYS A 642 2.51 -14.74 28.77
N PRO A 643 1.18 -14.57 28.78
CA PRO A 643 0.44 -14.26 27.57
C PRO A 643 0.72 -12.83 27.09
N GLY A 644 1.24 -12.71 25.88
CA GLY A 644 1.53 -11.44 25.21
C GLY A 644 0.31 -10.68 24.70
N TYR A 645 -0.71 -10.45 25.54
CA TYR A 645 -1.90 -9.67 25.19
C TYR A 645 -1.55 -8.27 24.68
N LEU A 646 -2.15 -7.88 23.57
CA LEU A 646 -2.02 -6.55 22.97
C LEU A 646 -3.36 -5.83 23.03
N PHE A 647 -3.36 -4.54 23.35
CA PHE A 647 -4.61 -3.80 23.53
C PHE A 647 -4.71 -2.66 22.54
N TYR A 648 -5.80 -2.61 21.78
CA TYR A 648 -6.13 -1.42 21.01
C TYR A 648 -6.56 -0.31 21.95
N ARG A 649 -5.88 0.82 21.82
CA ARG A 649 -6.03 1.97 22.73
C ARG A 649 -6.49 3.23 22.03
N TYR A 650 -6.55 3.21 20.69
CA TYR A 650 -6.73 4.38 19.84
C TYR A 650 -8.16 4.63 19.42
N TYR A 651 -8.39 5.87 19.03
CA TYR A 651 -9.58 6.37 18.35
C TYR A 651 -9.11 7.31 17.25
N ASP A 652 -9.99 7.72 16.34
CA ASP A 652 -9.63 8.68 15.30
C ASP A 652 -9.32 10.04 15.95
N VAL A 653 -8.10 10.55 15.76
CA VAL A 653 -7.65 11.81 16.37
C VAL A 653 -8.52 13.00 16.00
N LYS A 654 -9.29 12.94 14.90
CA LYS A 654 -10.27 14.00 14.57
C LYS A 654 -11.28 14.26 15.69
N LEU A 655 -11.55 13.28 16.56
CA LEU A 655 -12.46 13.44 17.70
C LEU A 655 -11.98 14.45 18.75
N LEU A 656 -10.68 14.77 18.77
CA LEU A 656 -10.08 15.77 19.65
C LEU A 656 -10.06 17.19 19.06
N PHE A 657 -10.42 17.34 17.77
CA PHE A 657 -10.35 18.62 17.08
C PHE A 657 -11.76 19.11 16.72
N PRO A 658 -12.03 20.42 16.84
CA PRO A 658 -13.23 21.01 16.26
C PRO A 658 -13.37 20.65 14.79
N GLU A 659 -14.59 20.33 14.34
CA GLU A 659 -14.85 19.97 12.93
C GLU A 659 -14.34 21.03 11.93
N LYS A 660 -14.37 22.31 12.32
CA LYS A 660 -13.87 23.43 11.49
C LYS A 660 -12.35 23.41 11.26
N LEU A 661 -11.61 22.62 12.02
CA LEU A 661 -10.15 22.48 11.94
C LEU A 661 -9.72 21.21 11.19
N CYS A 662 -10.66 20.51 10.54
CA CYS A 662 -10.39 19.36 9.67
C CYS A 662 -11.14 19.53 8.33
N TYR A 663 -10.48 19.25 7.19
CA TYR A 663 -11.14 19.18 5.88
C TYR A 663 -12.09 17.99 5.76
#